data_AF-A0A4R2RKJ7-F1
#
_entry.id   AF-A0A4R2RKJ7-F1
#
_cell.length_a   1.000
_cell.length_b   1.000
_cell.length_c   1.000
_cell.angle_alpha   90.00
_cell.angle_beta   90.00
_cell.angle_gamma   90.00
#
_symmetry.space_group_name_H-M   'P 1'
#
loop_
_entity.id
_entity.type
_entity.pdbx_description
1 polymer ?
#
loop_
_entity_poly.entity_id
_entity_poly.type
_entity_poly.pdbx_seq_one_letter_code
_entity_poly.pdbx_strand_id
1 'polypeptide(L)'
;MTGNRHVRCGVGEKLEMTSKAYLSLYLGAQTSRVTKSADGKMKREMKWDYHPDGKPKQLFDSGLKSSSMAGNLVSKMLQYTYDVNGNLVETRDKSTNAQIQKYRMNYDHVNQVTSVEEWQKDKLSKKYQYTYDRNGNLFNLTYPGQTSYYYYDTLNQVTSMMSKTGENESEWTEYQHTPGGAVKQVTLPNGNQTTYNYYENQQLKEMQTKKKDGTLLQRHFLEYNENGHRTKDIATLLGADNQVMNNTYQYEYDARDRLIKATKEGKKKSTESYILDSNSNIVQKKQDDKVTRFHYDRNRLTSQDKDGVSSQYQYDPMGRLDKVKEGEQVQEQYTYDPFDNVLEHTKLDKDQKKQIKTQFTYDSLDRTTSKVEQVGTDKAKKTNFNYLGTTEQVLSEEVSGQITKSYVYSAWGERMAMIKAGEKPETSYYGYNTDVDVELLTDEKGNVRATYGYTPYGEDDESLFTGVDKPDPANPNKEVYNSFRYSGKRWDPNTKSYDLGFRNYFPGQGRFLTQDSYNGAGSFQSLVMDPGNANLYGFGAGNPVSYNDLDGHIAPAVYIAGALLVRAAPAIARGAQAGYRAGRAAYGAYSASKATSSASSFSGVYAVGYTGSGIGTGLGSLFSRTRDDSKPDKPSGGCKRNCKPGKKPGKKPGRKPGKKPGKKPGKKPSNNRPTSNKPKKKVEEVVEEAVEVLIAVALATEDDDRPSAKGLYDKDFEDFLTDHLGGKGSFMKGGREFDGGVGNKWWEAKSGTYWMNALKHRRIFVKFQSDMGSRLKIAQENGATYELYSNVPIPQVFKDYMNKKGIPYHEWLD
;
A
#
# COMPACT_ATOMS: atom_id res chain seq x y z
N MET A 1 -10.26 54.89 -27.85
CA MET A 1 -11.69 55.19 -28.10
C MET A 1 -12.55 54.12 -27.44
N THR A 2 -13.84 54.38 -27.21
CA THR A 2 -14.77 53.53 -26.44
C THR A 2 -15.40 52.41 -27.29
N GLY A 3 -15.87 51.33 -26.64
CA GLY A 3 -16.45 50.18 -27.33
C GLY A 3 -17.26 49.20 -26.47
N ASN A 4 -17.81 49.66 -25.34
CA ASN A 4 -18.56 48.80 -24.42
C ASN A 4 -19.97 48.47 -24.97
N ARG A 5 -20.40 47.21 -24.91
CA ARG A 5 -21.82 46.82 -24.99
C ARG A 5 -22.16 45.80 -23.89
N HIS A 6 -23.02 46.20 -22.96
CA HIS A 6 -23.67 45.25 -22.05
C HIS A 6 -24.82 44.53 -22.76
N VAL A 7 -25.02 43.26 -22.42
CA VAL A 7 -26.32 42.58 -22.56
C VAL A 7 -26.83 42.32 -21.15
N ARG A 8 -28.09 42.66 -20.87
CA ARG A 8 -28.72 42.43 -19.57
C ARG A 8 -29.23 40.98 -19.48
N CYS A 9 -28.88 40.26 -18.43
CA CYS A 9 -29.59 39.03 -18.09
C CYS A 9 -30.95 39.38 -17.48
N GLY A 10 -32.04 38.93 -18.12
CA GLY A 10 -33.35 38.86 -17.48
C GLY A 10 -33.41 37.66 -16.53
N VAL A 11 -34.21 37.76 -15.46
CA VAL A 11 -34.44 36.68 -14.51
C VAL A 11 -35.89 36.23 -14.64
N GLY A 12 -36.14 34.92 -14.77
CA GLY A 12 -37.47 34.35 -14.53
C GLY A 12 -37.94 33.29 -15.51
N GLU A 13 -37.34 32.10 -15.49
CA GLU A 13 -38.03 30.88 -15.92
C GLU A 13 -37.67 29.72 -14.98
N LYS A 14 -38.68 28.99 -14.51
CA LYS A 14 -38.50 27.82 -13.64
C LYS A 14 -38.31 26.57 -14.49
N LEU A 15 -37.07 26.14 -14.67
CA LEU A 15 -36.79 24.78 -15.13
C LEU A 15 -36.86 23.81 -13.95
N GLU A 16 -37.95 23.05 -13.87
CA GLU A 16 -38.08 21.92 -12.95
C GLU A 16 -37.18 20.76 -13.40
N MET A 17 -35.93 20.79 -12.94
CA MET A 17 -34.97 19.72 -13.21
C MET A 17 -35.35 18.44 -12.47
N THR A 18 -36.05 17.56 -13.17
CA THR A 18 -36.20 16.15 -12.75
C THR A 18 -34.84 15.47 -12.63
N SER A 19 -34.76 14.41 -11.81
CA SER A 19 -33.53 13.88 -11.19
C SER A 19 -32.55 13.12 -12.11
N LYS A 20 -32.35 13.58 -13.35
CA LYS A 20 -31.37 13.03 -14.32
C LYS A 20 -30.11 13.90 -14.51
N ALA A 21 -29.95 14.99 -13.73
CA ALA A 21 -28.93 16.01 -13.95
C ALA A 21 -27.59 15.82 -13.17
N TYR A 22 -27.33 14.63 -12.60
CA TYR A 22 -26.08 14.33 -11.86
C TYR A 22 -25.04 13.56 -12.70
N LEU A 23 -24.86 13.93 -13.97
CA LEU A 23 -23.94 13.25 -14.91
C LEU A 23 -22.95 14.20 -15.61
N SER A 24 -22.55 15.28 -14.93
CA SER A 24 -21.68 16.34 -15.45
C SER A 24 -20.18 16.12 -15.18
N LEU A 25 -19.73 14.86 -15.08
CA LEU A 25 -18.38 14.50 -14.59
C LEU A 25 -17.57 13.56 -15.49
N TYR A 26 -17.82 13.58 -16.81
CA TYR A 26 -16.87 13.04 -17.80
C TYR A 26 -16.71 14.00 -18.98
N LEU A 27 -15.49 14.50 -19.18
CA LEU A 27 -14.98 14.72 -20.54
C LEU A 27 -15.02 13.35 -21.23
N GLY A 28 -15.63 13.27 -22.42
CA GLY A 28 -16.05 12.00 -23.02
C GLY A 28 -14.99 10.90 -22.98
N ALA A 29 -15.37 9.72 -22.49
CA ALA A 29 -14.47 8.59 -22.29
C ALA A 29 -13.71 8.26 -23.59
N GLN A 30 -12.38 8.12 -23.48
CA GLN A 30 -11.49 8.02 -24.64
C GLN A 30 -11.61 6.65 -25.32
N THR A 31 -12.49 6.54 -26.31
CA THR A 31 -12.72 5.27 -27.05
C THR A 31 -11.54 4.83 -27.91
N SER A 32 -10.68 5.76 -28.36
CA SER A 32 -9.45 5.42 -29.06
C SER A 32 -8.35 6.48 -28.92
N ARG A 33 -7.10 6.05 -29.12
CA ARG A 33 -5.91 6.90 -29.19
C ARG A 33 -4.95 6.31 -30.20
N VAL A 34 -4.37 7.17 -31.03
CA VAL A 34 -3.30 6.80 -31.95
C VAL A 34 -2.06 7.60 -31.58
N THR A 35 -1.00 6.92 -31.14
CA THR A 35 0.34 7.50 -31.17
C THR A 35 1.00 7.17 -32.51
N LYS A 36 1.82 8.11 -32.99
CA LYS A 36 2.66 7.96 -34.18
C LYS A 36 4.08 8.34 -33.81
N SER A 37 5.05 7.73 -34.47
CA SER A 37 6.43 8.21 -34.40
C SER A 37 6.58 9.61 -35.01
N ALA A 38 7.63 10.32 -34.60
CA ALA A 38 7.99 11.64 -35.14
C ALA A 38 8.28 11.62 -36.66
N ASP A 39 8.68 10.46 -37.20
CA ASP A 39 8.88 10.24 -38.65
C ASP A 39 7.64 9.67 -39.37
N GLY A 40 6.53 9.47 -38.64
CA GLY A 40 5.26 8.95 -39.15
C GLY A 40 5.23 7.48 -39.55
N LYS A 41 6.36 6.76 -39.52
CA LYS A 41 6.47 5.36 -40.01
C LYS A 41 5.87 4.32 -39.07
N MET A 42 5.88 4.58 -37.76
CA MET A 42 5.30 3.70 -36.74
C MET A 42 4.00 4.26 -36.18
N LYS A 43 3.04 3.37 -35.92
CA LYS A 43 1.74 3.68 -35.31
C LYS A 43 1.42 2.68 -34.20
N ARG A 44 0.98 3.15 -33.03
CA ARG A 44 0.34 2.33 -31.98
C ARG A 44 -1.09 2.83 -31.79
N GLU A 45 -2.04 1.92 -31.92
CA GLU A 45 -3.48 2.18 -31.89
C GLU A 45 -4.09 1.48 -30.68
N MET A 46 -4.51 2.28 -29.71
CA MET A 46 -5.15 1.82 -28.48
C MET A 46 -6.64 2.13 -28.55
N LYS A 47 -7.48 1.24 -28.01
CA LYS A 47 -8.94 1.35 -27.98
C LYS A 47 -9.50 0.92 -26.64
N TRP A 48 -10.59 1.57 -26.25
CA TRP A 48 -11.36 1.28 -25.06
C TRP A 48 -12.83 1.17 -25.46
N ASP A 49 -13.36 -0.05 -25.41
CA ASP A 49 -14.80 -0.27 -25.49
C ASP A 49 -15.37 -0.22 -24.07
N TYR A 50 -16.58 0.30 -23.92
CA TYR A 50 -17.25 0.47 -22.63
C TYR A 50 -18.61 -0.25 -22.60
N HIS A 51 -19.05 -0.62 -21.41
CA HIS A 51 -20.42 -1.02 -21.13
C HIS A 51 -21.35 0.22 -21.08
N PRO A 52 -22.68 0.06 -21.20
CA PRO A 52 -23.62 1.19 -21.14
C PRO A 52 -23.63 1.98 -19.83
N ASP A 53 -23.08 1.41 -18.75
CA ASP A 53 -22.89 2.08 -17.45
C ASP A 53 -21.54 2.84 -17.35
N GLY A 54 -20.76 2.88 -18.44
CA GLY A 54 -19.45 3.52 -18.50
C GLY A 54 -18.29 2.66 -18.00
N LYS A 55 -18.50 1.41 -17.54
CA LYS A 55 -17.38 0.54 -17.13
C LYS A 55 -16.56 0.06 -18.34
N PRO A 56 -15.23 -0.06 -18.25
CA PRO A 56 -14.40 -0.55 -19.35
C PRO A 56 -14.75 -2.00 -19.69
N LYS A 57 -15.17 -2.27 -20.92
CA LYS A 57 -15.52 -3.61 -21.43
C LYS A 57 -14.32 -4.33 -22.04
N GLN A 58 -13.48 -3.57 -22.74
CA GLN A 58 -12.29 -4.09 -23.42
C GLN A 58 -11.25 -2.98 -23.54
N LEU A 59 -9.99 -3.33 -23.26
CA LEU A 59 -8.82 -2.55 -23.68
C LEU A 59 -8.12 -3.34 -24.78
N PHE A 60 -7.88 -2.70 -25.92
CA PHE A 60 -7.04 -3.21 -26.99
C PHE A 60 -5.85 -2.28 -27.21
N ASP A 61 -4.67 -2.84 -27.39
CA ASP A 61 -3.48 -2.12 -27.82
C ASP A 61 -2.83 -2.88 -28.97
N SER A 62 -2.71 -2.22 -30.12
CA SER A 62 -2.13 -2.83 -31.31
C SER A 62 -0.63 -3.12 -31.19
N GLY A 63 0.05 -2.54 -30.18
CA GLY A 63 1.50 -2.36 -30.20
C GLY A 63 1.92 -1.39 -31.31
N LEU A 64 3.19 -0.97 -31.28
CA LEU A 64 3.83 -0.25 -32.38
C LEU A 64 3.94 -1.13 -33.62
N LYS A 65 3.38 -0.65 -34.73
CA LYS A 65 3.45 -1.28 -36.05
C LYS A 65 4.12 -0.35 -37.05
N SER A 66 5.12 -0.86 -37.77
CA SER A 66 5.67 -0.24 -38.99
C SER A 66 5.03 -0.87 -40.23
N SER A 67 4.92 -0.12 -41.33
CA SER A 67 4.55 -0.68 -42.64
C SER A 67 5.55 -1.72 -43.18
N SER A 68 6.78 -1.76 -42.64
CA SER A 68 7.81 -2.75 -42.95
C SER A 68 7.81 -4.00 -42.05
N MET A 69 6.99 -4.05 -40.98
CA MET A 69 6.97 -5.17 -40.03
C MET A 69 6.08 -6.32 -40.50
N ALA A 70 6.54 -7.03 -41.53
CA ALA A 70 5.90 -8.25 -42.05
C ALA A 70 6.22 -9.49 -41.18
N GLY A 71 5.83 -9.47 -39.90
CA GLY A 71 6.00 -10.61 -39.00
C GLY A 71 5.40 -10.39 -37.61
N ASN A 72 4.73 -11.42 -37.08
CA ASN A 72 4.17 -11.54 -35.71
C ASN A 72 3.78 -10.21 -35.03
N LEU A 73 2.71 -9.59 -35.54
CA LEU A 73 2.09 -8.41 -34.93
C LEU A 73 1.49 -8.76 -33.56
N VAL A 74 2.28 -8.63 -32.49
CA VAL A 74 1.79 -8.77 -31.12
C VAL A 74 0.86 -7.62 -30.76
N SER A 75 -0.19 -7.93 -30.00
CA SER A 75 -1.17 -6.97 -29.49
C SER A 75 -1.59 -7.36 -28.07
N LYS A 76 -1.98 -6.38 -27.26
CA LYS A 76 -2.69 -6.64 -26.00
C LYS A 76 -4.19 -6.58 -26.24
N MET A 77 -4.93 -7.48 -25.60
CA MET A 77 -6.39 -7.43 -25.58
C MET A 77 -6.89 -7.97 -24.24
N LEU A 78 -7.27 -7.05 -23.35
CA LEU A 78 -7.87 -7.38 -22.06
C LEU A 78 -9.38 -7.15 -22.16
N GLN A 79 -10.17 -8.17 -21.88
CA GLN A 79 -11.63 -8.10 -21.82
C GLN A 79 -12.10 -8.22 -20.38
N TYR A 80 -13.07 -7.40 -19.98
CA TYR A 80 -13.53 -7.27 -18.61
C TYR A 80 -14.99 -7.69 -18.51
N THR A 81 -15.35 -8.44 -17.47
CA THR A 81 -16.72 -8.89 -17.19
C THR A 81 -17.10 -8.54 -15.77
N TYR A 82 -18.23 -7.84 -15.60
CA TYR A 82 -18.72 -7.41 -14.30
C TYR A 82 -19.97 -8.18 -13.87
N ASP A 83 -20.19 -8.31 -12.56
CA ASP A 83 -21.46 -8.77 -12.00
C ASP A 83 -22.51 -7.63 -11.93
N VAL A 84 -23.71 -7.96 -11.44
CA VAL A 84 -24.83 -7.01 -11.29
C VAL A 84 -24.59 -5.91 -10.25
N ASN A 85 -23.68 -6.14 -9.30
CA ASN A 85 -23.25 -5.14 -8.32
C ASN A 85 -22.15 -4.21 -8.89
N GLY A 86 -21.54 -4.62 -10.01
CA GLY A 86 -20.50 -3.88 -10.72
C GLY A 86 -19.07 -4.29 -10.36
N ASN A 87 -18.87 -5.43 -9.70
CA ASN A 87 -17.55 -5.96 -9.36
C ASN A 87 -16.92 -6.63 -10.59
N LEU A 88 -15.60 -6.53 -10.78
CA LEU A 88 -14.90 -7.15 -11.91
C LEU A 88 -14.66 -8.64 -11.64
N VAL A 89 -15.51 -9.52 -12.14
CA VAL A 89 -15.43 -10.97 -11.88
C VAL A 89 -14.50 -11.74 -12.82
N GLU A 90 -14.25 -11.25 -14.04
CA GLU A 90 -13.28 -11.85 -14.95
C GLU A 90 -12.51 -10.77 -15.75
N THR A 91 -11.17 -10.86 -15.74
CA THR A 91 -10.30 -10.26 -16.77
C THR A 91 -9.78 -11.37 -17.67
N ARG A 92 -10.21 -11.38 -18.92
CA ARG A 92 -9.75 -12.34 -19.93
C ARG A 92 -8.68 -11.72 -20.79
N ASP A 93 -7.50 -12.32 -20.76
CA ASP A 93 -6.35 -11.90 -21.55
C ASP A 93 -6.29 -12.67 -22.88
N LYS A 94 -6.49 -11.94 -23.97
CA LYS A 94 -6.39 -12.36 -25.37
C LYS A 94 -5.15 -11.77 -26.06
N SER A 95 -4.20 -11.23 -25.29
CA SER A 95 -2.93 -10.74 -25.81
C SER A 95 -2.15 -11.86 -26.49
N THR A 96 -1.41 -11.54 -27.56
CA THR A 96 -0.78 -12.55 -28.45
C THR A 96 0.12 -13.54 -27.72
N ASN A 97 0.78 -13.10 -26.64
CA ASN A 97 1.72 -13.89 -25.85
C ASN A 97 1.24 -14.10 -24.39
N ALA A 98 -0.07 -13.96 -24.12
CA ALA A 98 -0.67 -14.09 -22.79
C ALA A 98 -0.25 -15.40 -22.08
N GLN A 99 0.42 -15.31 -20.93
CA GLN A 99 0.84 -16.49 -20.15
C GLN A 99 -0.29 -17.03 -19.27
N ILE A 100 -1.05 -16.13 -18.66
CA ILE A 100 -2.33 -16.37 -17.99
C ILE A 100 -3.41 -15.80 -18.90
N GLN A 101 -4.40 -16.60 -19.33
CA GLN A 101 -5.42 -16.15 -20.29
C GLN A 101 -6.71 -15.67 -19.59
N LYS A 102 -6.83 -15.88 -18.29
CA LYS A 102 -8.01 -15.53 -17.49
C LYS A 102 -7.62 -15.32 -16.03
N TYR A 103 -7.84 -14.11 -15.53
CA TYR A 103 -7.89 -13.81 -14.11
C TYR A 103 -9.36 -13.81 -13.69
N ARG A 104 -9.74 -14.60 -12.69
CA ARG A 104 -11.08 -14.59 -12.09
C ARG A 104 -11.01 -14.01 -10.69
N MET A 105 -11.96 -13.16 -10.35
CA MET A 105 -12.11 -12.61 -9.01
C MET A 105 -13.46 -13.03 -8.46
N ASN A 106 -13.45 -13.68 -7.31
CA ASN A 106 -14.65 -14.08 -6.59
C ASN A 106 -14.89 -13.10 -5.43
N TYR A 107 -16.15 -12.84 -5.11
CA TYR A 107 -16.57 -11.86 -4.12
C TYR A 107 -17.46 -12.48 -3.04
N ASP A 108 -17.60 -11.82 -1.89
CA ASP A 108 -18.63 -12.13 -0.90
C ASP A 108 -19.92 -11.34 -1.15
N HIS A 109 -20.93 -11.56 -0.29
CA HIS A 109 -22.24 -10.91 -0.37
C HIS A 109 -22.22 -9.40 -0.05
N VAL A 110 -21.07 -8.84 0.33
CA VAL A 110 -20.85 -7.39 0.56
C VAL A 110 -19.76 -6.82 -0.35
N ASN A 111 -19.50 -7.48 -1.49
CA ASN A 111 -18.61 -7.04 -2.57
C ASN A 111 -17.11 -6.97 -2.21
N GLN A 112 -16.65 -7.74 -1.22
CA GLN A 112 -15.23 -7.88 -0.90
C GLN A 112 -14.61 -9.06 -1.67
N VAL A 113 -13.39 -8.92 -2.19
CA VAL A 113 -12.70 -9.96 -2.98
C VAL A 113 -12.33 -11.14 -2.08
N THR A 114 -12.96 -12.31 -2.23
CA THR A 114 -12.62 -13.53 -1.46
C THR A 114 -11.51 -14.36 -2.10
N SER A 115 -11.34 -14.26 -3.43
CA SER A 115 -10.16 -14.84 -4.09
C SER A 115 -9.89 -14.23 -5.46
N VAL A 116 -8.61 -14.27 -5.85
CA VAL A 116 -8.13 -14.05 -7.22
C VAL A 116 -7.56 -15.38 -7.73
N GLU A 117 -7.86 -15.74 -8.97
CA GLU A 117 -7.46 -17.00 -9.59
C GLU A 117 -6.79 -16.73 -10.95
N GLU A 118 -5.57 -17.23 -11.13
CA GLU A 118 -4.85 -17.24 -12.41
C GLU A 118 -5.11 -18.55 -13.14
N TRP A 119 -5.64 -18.46 -14.36
CA TRP A 119 -5.93 -19.63 -15.19
C TRP A 119 -5.06 -19.65 -16.46
N GLN A 120 -4.39 -20.79 -16.68
CA GLN A 120 -3.54 -21.06 -17.83
C GLN A 120 -4.05 -22.30 -18.59
N LYS A 121 -4.31 -22.14 -19.90
CA LYS A 121 -4.87 -23.19 -20.78
C LYS A 121 -6.13 -23.85 -20.17
N ASP A 122 -7.00 -22.99 -19.64
CA ASP A 122 -8.22 -23.30 -18.88
C ASP A 122 -8.07 -24.24 -17.68
N LYS A 123 -6.84 -24.38 -17.14
CA LYS A 123 -6.57 -24.97 -15.83
C LYS A 123 -6.25 -23.87 -14.82
N LEU A 124 -6.70 -24.03 -13.58
CA LEU A 124 -6.28 -23.16 -12.46
C LEU A 124 -4.78 -23.36 -12.23
N SER A 125 -4.00 -22.28 -12.32
CA SER A 125 -2.55 -22.27 -12.16
C SER A 125 -2.14 -21.78 -10.77
N LYS A 126 -2.72 -20.66 -10.31
CA LYS A 126 -2.53 -20.12 -8.96
C LYS A 126 -3.85 -19.60 -8.40
N LYS A 127 -4.00 -19.65 -7.08
CA LYS A 127 -5.12 -19.07 -6.35
C LYS A 127 -4.62 -18.29 -5.14
N TYR A 128 -5.11 -17.07 -5.01
CA TYR A 128 -4.88 -16.15 -3.91
C TYR A 128 -6.20 -16.02 -3.16
N GLN A 129 -6.22 -16.27 -1.86
CA GLN A 129 -7.44 -16.27 -1.05
C GLN A 129 -7.36 -15.18 0.01
N TYR A 130 -8.48 -14.50 0.22
CA TYR A 130 -8.62 -13.39 1.14
C TYR A 130 -9.83 -13.67 2.03
N THR A 131 -9.73 -13.36 3.33
CA THR A 131 -10.90 -13.34 4.22
C THR A 131 -10.88 -12.07 5.05
N TYR A 132 -12.05 -11.68 5.56
CA TYR A 132 -12.26 -10.40 6.24
C TYR A 132 -12.81 -10.61 7.66
N ASP A 133 -12.56 -9.66 8.55
CA ASP A 133 -13.27 -9.58 9.83
C ASP A 133 -14.67 -8.95 9.66
N ARG A 134 -15.44 -8.91 10.74
CA ARG A 134 -16.82 -8.36 10.74
C ARG A 134 -16.89 -6.86 10.39
N ASN A 135 -15.77 -6.15 10.43
CA ASN A 135 -15.69 -4.72 10.09
C ASN A 135 -15.20 -4.49 8.66
N GLY A 136 -14.91 -5.55 7.89
CA GLY A 136 -14.36 -5.50 6.54
C GLY A 136 -12.85 -5.31 6.46
N ASN A 137 -12.11 -5.50 7.56
CA ASN A 137 -10.65 -5.48 7.52
C ASN A 137 -10.11 -6.81 6.99
N LEU A 138 -9.04 -6.80 6.19
CA LEU A 138 -8.40 -8.00 5.64
C LEU A 138 -7.81 -8.87 6.77
N PHE A 139 -8.47 -9.96 7.12
CA PHE A 139 -8.06 -10.85 8.20
C PHE A 139 -6.95 -11.83 7.80
N ASN A 140 -7.00 -12.36 6.57
CA ASN A 140 -6.01 -13.32 6.07
C ASN A 140 -5.80 -13.19 4.57
N LEU A 141 -4.55 -13.40 4.13
CA LEU A 141 -4.12 -13.57 2.75
C LEU A 141 -3.32 -14.88 2.61
N THR A 142 -3.87 -15.87 1.88
CA THR A 142 -3.21 -17.13 1.54
C THR A 142 -2.83 -17.16 0.06
N TYR A 143 -1.61 -17.63 -0.25
CA TYR A 143 -1.16 -17.91 -1.62
C TYR A 143 -0.14 -19.07 -1.64
N PRO A 144 0.24 -19.61 -2.81
CA PRO A 144 1.13 -20.77 -2.87
C PRO A 144 2.44 -20.54 -2.09
N GLY A 145 2.68 -21.37 -1.09
CA GLY A 145 3.87 -21.32 -0.23
C GLY A 145 3.81 -20.36 0.97
N GLN A 146 2.80 -19.49 1.13
CA GLN A 146 2.74 -18.55 2.26
C GLN A 146 1.30 -18.17 2.69
N THR A 147 1.13 -17.92 3.98
CA THR A 147 -0.10 -17.36 4.56
C THR A 147 0.26 -16.20 5.48
N SER A 148 -0.51 -15.10 5.38
CA SER A 148 -0.30 -13.88 6.16
C SER A 148 -1.62 -13.40 6.78
N TYR A 149 -1.70 -13.43 8.11
CA TYR A 149 -2.86 -12.97 8.87
C TYR A 149 -2.61 -11.57 9.42
N TYR A 150 -3.67 -10.77 9.52
CA TYR A 150 -3.60 -9.39 10.03
C TYR A 150 -4.71 -9.16 11.06
N TYR A 151 -4.37 -8.41 12.12
CA TYR A 151 -5.21 -8.23 13.29
C TYR A 151 -5.33 -6.75 13.63
N TYR A 152 -6.53 -6.33 14.07
CA TYR A 152 -6.91 -4.93 14.19
C TYR A 152 -7.37 -4.59 15.62
N ASP A 153 -7.29 -3.33 16.02
CA ASP A 153 -7.85 -2.83 17.29
C ASP A 153 -9.38 -2.61 17.20
N THR A 154 -9.95 -1.74 18.04
CA THR A 154 -11.37 -1.34 17.97
C THR A 154 -11.61 -0.12 17.07
N LEU A 155 -10.56 0.40 16.44
CA LEU A 155 -10.55 1.56 15.54
C LEU A 155 -10.09 1.16 14.11
N ASN A 156 -10.11 -0.15 13.80
CA ASN A 156 -9.65 -0.74 12.54
C ASN A 156 -8.17 -0.44 12.19
N GLN A 157 -7.32 -0.17 13.18
CA GLN A 157 -5.88 0.01 13.00
C GLN A 157 -5.15 -1.32 13.24
N VAL A 158 -4.15 -1.65 12.42
CA VAL A 158 -3.41 -2.92 12.55
C VAL A 158 -2.62 -2.95 13.86
N THR A 159 -2.77 -4.01 14.64
CA THR A 159 -2.05 -4.24 15.90
C THR A 159 -0.99 -5.32 15.75
N SER A 160 -1.19 -6.27 14.85
CA SER A 160 -0.22 -7.32 14.57
C SER A 160 -0.46 -7.98 13.21
N MET A 161 0.60 -8.56 12.68
CA MET A 161 0.64 -9.40 11.49
C MET A 161 1.35 -10.69 11.85
N MET A 162 0.86 -11.83 11.37
CA MET A 162 1.55 -13.11 11.46
C MET A 162 1.77 -13.68 10.05
N SER A 163 3.02 -13.96 9.69
CA SER A 163 3.40 -14.63 8.44
C SER A 163 3.89 -16.06 8.71
N LYS A 164 3.48 -17.01 7.86
CA LYS A 164 3.95 -18.41 7.85
C LYS A 164 4.30 -18.77 6.41
N THR A 165 5.55 -19.14 6.17
CA THR A 165 6.09 -19.46 4.83
C THR A 165 6.53 -20.93 4.80
N GLY A 166 5.85 -21.77 4.02
CA GLY A 166 6.01 -23.22 4.06
C GLY A 166 5.66 -23.83 5.42
N GLU A 167 6.48 -24.79 5.86
CA GLU A 167 6.35 -25.45 7.17
C GLU A 167 7.02 -24.71 8.33
N ASN A 168 7.65 -23.55 8.06
CA ASN A 168 8.39 -22.78 9.06
C ASN A 168 7.49 -22.26 10.19
N GLU A 169 8.11 -21.85 11.29
CA GLU A 169 7.40 -21.23 12.42
C GLU A 169 6.72 -19.91 12.04
N SER A 170 5.64 -19.58 12.75
CA SER A 170 4.92 -18.32 12.57
C SER A 170 5.74 -17.12 13.04
N GLU A 171 6.18 -16.29 12.10
CA GLU A 171 6.79 -14.99 12.38
C GLU A 171 5.71 -13.94 12.70
N TRP A 172 6.00 -13.02 13.64
CA TRP A 172 5.05 -12.00 14.10
C TRP A 172 5.66 -10.60 14.04
N THR A 173 4.96 -9.68 13.38
CA THR A 173 5.22 -8.23 13.47
C THR A 173 4.14 -7.58 14.34
N GLU A 174 4.52 -6.81 15.36
CA GLU A 174 3.60 -6.13 16.27
C GLU A 174 3.62 -4.60 16.04
N TYR A 175 2.45 -3.96 16.03
CA TYR A 175 2.25 -2.54 15.75
C TYR A 175 1.61 -1.84 16.96
N GLN A 176 2.05 -0.61 17.24
CA GLN A 176 1.38 0.29 18.18
C GLN A 176 1.06 1.61 17.47
N HIS A 177 -0.07 2.22 17.83
CA HIS A 177 -0.50 3.50 17.28
C HIS A 177 -0.51 4.61 18.35
N THR A 178 -0.46 5.85 17.88
CA THR A 178 -0.70 7.07 18.68
C THR A 178 -2.20 7.30 18.85
N PRO A 179 -2.65 8.11 19.83
CA PRO A 179 -4.05 8.53 19.92
C PRO A 179 -4.60 9.30 18.70
N GLY A 180 -3.73 9.72 17.77
CA GLY A 180 -4.07 10.35 16.49
C GLY A 180 -3.94 9.42 15.28
N GLY A 181 -3.92 8.10 15.48
CA GLY A 181 -3.91 7.08 14.43
C GLY A 181 -2.57 6.81 13.75
N ALA A 182 -1.56 7.67 13.93
CA ALA A 182 -0.22 7.46 13.38
C ALA A 182 0.47 6.24 14.03
N VAL A 183 1.23 5.46 13.25
CA VAL A 183 2.04 4.35 13.77
C VAL A 183 3.10 4.90 14.73
N LYS A 184 3.04 4.49 15.99
CA LYS A 184 3.97 4.88 17.06
C LYS A 184 5.18 3.94 17.12
N GLN A 185 4.96 2.65 16.91
CA GLN A 185 6.00 1.62 16.96
C GLN A 185 5.66 0.44 16.05
N VAL A 186 6.69 -0.12 15.42
CA VAL A 186 6.69 -1.45 14.77
C VAL A 186 7.73 -2.31 15.48
N THR A 187 7.42 -3.59 15.72
CA THR A 187 8.33 -4.58 16.29
C THR A 187 8.39 -5.78 15.36
N LEU A 188 9.57 -6.05 14.79
CA LEU A 188 9.82 -7.12 13.82
C LEU A 188 9.99 -8.49 14.51
N PRO A 189 9.87 -9.62 13.78
CA PRO A 189 9.99 -10.96 14.35
C PRO A 189 11.33 -11.24 15.04
N ASN A 190 12.43 -10.68 14.53
CA ASN A 190 13.76 -10.73 15.15
C ASN A 190 13.90 -9.86 16.44
N GLY A 191 12.83 -9.17 16.85
CA GLY A 191 12.78 -8.36 18.08
C GLY A 191 13.27 -6.93 17.91
N ASN A 192 13.66 -6.50 16.71
CA ASN A 192 14.01 -5.12 16.43
C ASN A 192 12.76 -4.23 16.47
N GLN A 193 12.90 -3.02 17.02
CA GLN A 193 11.81 -2.09 17.29
C GLN A 193 12.09 -0.74 16.62
N THR A 194 11.24 -0.35 15.67
CA THR A 194 11.26 0.98 15.06
C THR A 194 10.18 1.84 15.71
N THR A 195 10.55 2.97 16.33
CA THR A 195 9.61 3.91 16.97
C THR A 195 9.59 5.24 16.23
N TYR A 196 8.42 5.86 16.15
CA TYR A 196 8.17 7.11 15.43
C TYR A 196 7.59 8.16 16.39
N ASN A 197 8.21 9.34 16.41
CA ASN A 197 7.75 10.52 17.14
C ASN A 197 7.34 11.61 16.14
N TYR A 198 6.29 12.36 16.44
CA TYR A 198 5.67 13.32 15.51
C TYR A 198 5.68 14.76 16.07
N TYR A 199 5.60 15.73 15.17
CA TYR A 199 5.22 17.11 15.49
C TYR A 199 3.70 17.22 15.69
N GLU A 200 3.22 18.34 16.25
CA GLU A 200 1.78 18.54 16.53
C GLU A 200 0.90 18.58 15.27
N ASN A 201 1.49 18.91 14.11
CA ASN A 201 0.85 18.81 12.80
C ASN A 201 0.83 17.38 12.22
N GLN A 202 1.33 16.38 12.95
CA GLN A 202 1.50 14.98 12.53
C GLN A 202 2.60 14.73 11.47
N GLN A 203 3.49 15.70 11.16
CA GLN A 203 4.73 15.39 10.43
C GLN A 203 5.68 14.54 11.28
N LEU A 204 6.46 13.67 10.63
CA LEU A 204 7.44 12.81 11.31
C LEU A 204 8.60 13.66 11.85
N LYS A 205 8.80 13.65 13.16
CA LYS A 205 9.87 14.39 13.83
C LYS A 205 11.14 13.56 13.99
N GLU A 206 10.97 12.30 14.38
CA GLU A 206 12.06 11.39 14.64
C GLU A 206 11.61 9.96 14.37
N MET A 207 12.50 9.19 13.75
CA MET A 207 12.40 7.74 13.66
C MET A 207 13.67 7.15 14.26
N GLN A 208 13.56 6.02 14.97
CA GLN A 208 14.72 5.25 15.42
C GLN A 208 14.41 3.75 15.36
N THR A 209 15.37 2.94 14.92
CA THR A 209 15.32 1.47 14.97
C THR A 209 16.36 0.97 15.98
N LYS A 210 15.92 0.12 16.92
CA LYS A 210 16.75 -0.46 17.99
C LYS A 210 16.61 -1.97 18.06
N LYS A 211 17.69 -2.65 18.48
CA LYS A 211 17.63 -4.05 18.88
C LYS A 211 16.86 -4.21 20.20
N LYS A 212 16.42 -5.44 20.47
CA LYS A 212 15.83 -5.85 21.77
C LYS A 212 16.76 -5.61 22.97
N ASP A 213 18.08 -5.62 22.75
CA ASP A 213 19.11 -5.31 23.75
C ASP A 213 19.33 -3.79 23.98
N GLY A 214 18.66 -2.93 23.20
CA GLY A 214 18.74 -1.46 23.28
C GLY A 214 19.72 -0.82 22.29
N THR A 215 20.56 -1.60 21.60
CA THR A 215 21.52 -1.10 20.59
C THR A 215 20.80 -0.30 19.51
N LEU A 216 21.27 0.92 19.23
CA LEU A 216 20.76 1.75 18.13
C LEU A 216 21.28 1.21 16.79
N LEU A 217 20.36 0.87 15.90
CA LEU A 217 20.68 0.46 14.52
C LEU A 217 20.54 1.63 13.54
N GLN A 218 19.52 2.47 13.75
CA GLN A 218 19.12 3.52 12.83
C GLN A 218 18.46 4.67 13.60
N ARG A 219 18.63 5.91 13.16
CA ARG A 219 17.90 7.09 13.64
C ARG A 219 17.90 8.19 12.59
N HIS A 220 16.78 8.91 12.51
CA HIS A 220 16.63 10.15 11.76
C HIS A 220 15.94 11.19 12.65
N PHE A 221 16.32 12.46 12.52
CA PHE A 221 15.65 13.58 13.18
C PHE A 221 15.45 14.70 12.17
N LEU A 222 14.18 15.00 11.88
CA LEU A 222 13.79 15.82 10.74
C LEU A 222 13.42 17.24 11.13
N GLU A 223 13.80 18.19 10.28
CA GLU A 223 13.29 19.57 10.30
C GLU A 223 12.73 19.91 8.91
N TYR A 224 11.72 20.79 8.86
CA TYR A 224 10.96 21.14 7.66
C TYR A 224 10.87 22.66 7.46
N ASN A 225 10.64 23.12 6.22
CA ASN A 225 10.24 24.51 5.93
C ASN A 225 8.70 24.71 6.07
N GLU A 226 8.24 25.94 5.87
CA GLU A 226 6.82 26.32 5.99
C GLU A 226 5.92 25.64 4.94
N ASN A 227 6.47 25.25 3.78
CA ASN A 227 5.79 24.48 2.73
C ASN A 227 5.75 22.96 3.05
N GLY A 228 6.42 22.51 4.12
CA GLY A 228 6.45 21.12 4.56
C GLY A 228 7.55 20.26 3.93
N HIS A 229 8.49 20.85 3.17
CA HIS A 229 9.65 20.16 2.61
C HIS A 229 10.73 19.97 3.67
N ARG A 230 11.32 18.76 3.71
CA ARG A 230 12.39 18.41 4.64
C ARG A 230 13.62 19.26 4.35
N THR A 231 13.99 20.15 5.26
CA THR A 231 15.18 21.01 5.16
C THR A 231 16.41 20.39 5.79
N LYS A 232 16.25 19.40 6.66
CA LYS A 232 17.36 18.74 7.36
C LYS A 232 16.98 17.36 7.88
N ASP A 233 17.97 16.48 7.92
CA ASP A 233 17.90 15.19 8.62
C ASP A 233 19.22 14.93 9.36
N ILE A 234 19.16 14.66 10.67
CA ILE A 234 20.30 14.19 11.46
C ILE A 234 20.20 12.67 11.56
N ALA A 235 21.00 11.97 10.75
CA ALA A 235 20.96 10.52 10.60
C ALA A 235 22.09 9.81 11.38
N THR A 236 21.75 8.70 12.02
CA THR A 236 22.69 7.75 12.63
C THR A 236 22.37 6.34 12.14
N LEU A 237 23.35 5.65 11.56
CA LEU A 237 23.21 4.29 11.03
C LEU A 237 24.36 3.40 11.53
N LEU A 238 24.06 2.19 12.00
CA LEU A 238 25.06 1.19 12.38
C LEU A 238 25.39 0.32 11.17
N GLY A 239 26.68 0.22 10.81
CA GLY A 239 27.15 -0.69 9.77
C GLY A 239 27.23 -2.14 10.24
N ALA A 240 27.26 -3.08 9.28
CA ALA A 240 27.50 -4.50 9.54
C ALA A 240 28.93 -4.81 10.07
N ASP A 241 29.84 -3.84 9.96
CA ASP A 241 31.16 -3.81 10.60
C ASP A 241 31.12 -3.22 12.03
N ASN A 242 29.91 -3.02 12.57
CA ASN A 242 29.63 -2.37 13.85
C ASN A 242 30.15 -0.92 13.97
N GLN A 243 30.48 -0.26 12.85
CA GLN A 243 30.85 1.15 12.86
C GLN A 243 29.60 2.04 12.84
N VAL A 244 29.58 3.07 13.70
CA VAL A 244 28.48 4.05 13.71
C VAL A 244 28.76 5.16 12.71
N MET A 245 27.88 5.30 11.72
CA MET A 245 27.88 6.33 10.72
C MET A 245 26.90 7.43 11.13
N ASN A 246 27.44 8.60 11.53
CA ASN A 246 26.64 9.79 11.82
C ASN A 246 26.78 10.78 10.66
N ASN A 247 25.64 11.23 10.13
CA ASN A 247 25.56 12.23 9.07
C ASN A 247 24.53 13.32 9.44
N THR A 248 24.63 14.48 8.79
CA THR A 248 23.58 15.51 8.83
C THR A 248 23.39 16.05 7.43
N TYR A 249 22.22 15.75 6.86
CA TYR A 249 21.78 16.25 5.57
C TYR A 249 21.11 17.61 5.75
N GLN A 250 21.36 18.54 4.84
CA GLN A 250 20.68 19.83 4.74
C GLN A 250 20.25 20.05 3.29
N TYR A 251 19.02 20.50 3.07
CA TYR A 251 18.39 20.61 1.76
C TYR A 251 17.88 22.03 1.52
N GLU A 252 18.19 22.58 0.36
CA GLU A 252 17.79 23.92 -0.08
C GLU A 252 16.95 23.81 -1.36
N TYR A 253 15.89 24.62 -1.43
CA TYR A 253 14.88 24.59 -2.48
C TYR A 253 14.75 25.94 -3.18
N ASP A 254 14.36 25.96 -4.45
CA ASP A 254 13.98 27.18 -5.17
C ASP A 254 12.53 27.60 -4.89
N ALA A 255 12.11 28.73 -5.46
CA ALA A 255 10.77 29.29 -5.30
C ALA A 255 9.65 28.51 -6.04
N ARG A 256 9.94 27.33 -6.59
CA ARG A 256 8.97 26.33 -7.06
C ARG A 256 9.07 25.03 -6.25
N ASP A 257 9.68 25.09 -5.06
CA ASP A 257 9.95 23.97 -4.16
C ASP A 257 10.82 22.85 -4.77
N ARG A 258 11.65 23.16 -5.77
CA ARG A 258 12.56 22.20 -6.42
C ARG A 258 13.91 22.18 -5.71
N LEU A 259 14.50 20.99 -5.56
CA LEU A 259 15.76 20.81 -4.86
C LEU A 259 16.92 21.42 -5.67
N ILE A 260 17.60 22.43 -5.10
CA ILE A 260 18.77 23.09 -5.72
C ILE A 260 20.09 22.75 -5.04
N LYS A 261 20.07 22.29 -3.78
CA LYS A 261 21.29 21.85 -3.08
C LYS A 261 20.98 20.86 -1.96
N ALA A 262 21.86 19.88 -1.80
CA ALA A 262 21.88 18.93 -0.70
C ALA A 262 23.30 18.82 -0.15
N THR A 263 23.48 19.09 1.14
CA THR A 263 24.79 19.04 1.83
C THR A 263 24.77 17.93 2.86
N LYS A 264 25.69 16.96 2.75
CA LYS A 264 25.92 15.90 3.75
C LYS A 264 27.16 16.21 4.56
N GLU A 265 26.96 16.60 5.81
CA GLU A 265 27.99 16.64 6.84
C GLU A 265 28.13 15.26 7.50
N GLY A 266 29.34 14.86 7.91
CA GLY A 266 29.62 13.53 8.46
C GLY A 266 31.09 13.12 8.33
N LYS A 267 31.40 11.83 8.50
CA LYS A 267 32.77 11.30 8.37
C LYS A 267 33.33 11.46 6.94
N LYS A 268 32.49 11.26 5.93
CA LYS A 268 32.76 11.61 4.53
C LYS A 268 31.76 12.69 4.13
N LYS A 269 32.21 13.95 4.11
CA LYS A 269 31.38 15.06 3.62
C LYS A 269 31.11 14.89 2.12
N SER A 270 29.96 15.37 1.67
CA SER A 270 29.66 15.53 0.24
C SER A 270 28.58 16.59 0.00
N THR A 271 28.72 17.42 -1.03
CA THR A 271 27.70 18.41 -1.44
C THR A 271 27.24 18.14 -2.86
N GLU A 272 25.94 18.08 -3.10
CA GLU A 272 25.35 18.16 -4.43
C GLU A 272 24.60 19.49 -4.61
N SER A 273 24.72 20.10 -5.79
CA SER A 273 23.88 21.22 -6.21
C SER A 273 23.45 21.09 -7.66
N TYR A 274 22.25 21.58 -7.93
CA TYR A 274 21.52 21.38 -9.18
C TYR A 274 21.05 22.72 -9.73
N ILE A 275 21.26 22.94 -11.03
CA ILE A 275 20.63 24.03 -11.77
C ILE A 275 19.52 23.42 -12.62
N LEU A 276 18.29 23.88 -12.44
CA LEU A 276 17.11 23.38 -13.15
C LEU A 276 16.50 24.47 -14.04
N ASP A 277 16.20 24.12 -15.29
CA ASP A 277 15.59 25.03 -16.28
C ASP A 277 14.11 25.38 -15.99
N SER A 278 13.40 25.99 -16.95
CA SER A 278 11.97 26.29 -16.82
C SER A 278 11.09 25.05 -16.72
N ASN A 279 11.54 23.91 -17.26
CA ASN A 279 10.80 22.66 -17.37
C ASN A 279 11.24 21.64 -16.31
N SER A 280 12.08 22.04 -15.35
CA SER A 280 12.66 21.17 -14.32
C SER A 280 13.59 20.07 -14.85
N ASN A 281 14.21 20.27 -16.01
CA ASN A 281 15.38 19.48 -16.41
C ASN A 281 16.61 19.96 -15.62
N ILE A 282 17.43 19.04 -15.11
CA ILE A 282 18.69 19.36 -14.43
C ILE A 282 19.75 19.69 -15.50
N VAL A 283 19.98 20.96 -15.82
CA VAL A 283 20.99 21.35 -16.83
C VAL A 283 22.44 21.28 -16.32
N GLN A 284 22.63 21.33 -15.00
CA GLN A 284 23.94 21.10 -14.37
C GLN A 284 23.78 20.44 -13.00
N LYS A 285 24.54 19.37 -12.75
CA LYS A 285 24.78 18.80 -11.40
C LYS A 285 26.24 19.05 -11.03
N LYS A 286 26.50 19.70 -9.89
CA LYS A 286 27.83 19.75 -9.26
C LYS A 286 27.81 18.83 -8.03
N GLN A 287 28.69 17.83 -8.00
CA GLN A 287 28.89 16.88 -6.89
C GLN A 287 30.31 17.03 -6.37
N ASP A 288 30.45 17.54 -5.15
CA ASP A 288 31.69 18.10 -4.62
C ASP A 288 32.31 19.04 -5.65
N ASP A 289 33.54 18.83 -6.15
CA ASP A 289 34.12 19.67 -7.21
C ASP A 289 33.87 19.19 -8.65
N LYS A 290 33.27 18.01 -8.82
CA LYS A 290 32.93 17.47 -10.14
C LYS A 290 31.67 18.15 -10.69
N VAL A 291 31.74 18.63 -11.94
CA VAL A 291 30.60 19.21 -12.64
C VAL A 291 30.18 18.30 -13.79
N THR A 292 28.92 17.89 -13.77
CA THR A 292 28.23 17.26 -14.90
C THR A 292 27.28 18.27 -15.54
N ARG A 293 27.29 18.40 -16.86
CA ARG A 293 26.33 19.21 -17.61
C ARG A 293 25.44 18.33 -18.47
N PHE A 294 24.20 18.75 -18.66
CA PHE A 294 23.20 18.03 -19.44
C PHE A 294 22.53 19.01 -20.42
N HIS A 295 22.44 18.60 -21.68
CA HIS A 295 21.87 19.40 -22.76
C HIS A 295 20.59 18.75 -23.27
N TYR A 296 19.61 19.55 -23.68
CA TYR A 296 18.26 19.04 -23.97
C TYR A 296 17.64 19.61 -25.26
N ASP A 297 16.97 18.76 -26.04
CA ASP A 297 15.90 19.18 -26.94
C ASP A 297 14.58 19.14 -26.15
N ARG A 298 14.12 20.33 -25.72
CA ARG A 298 13.00 20.53 -24.81
C ARG A 298 13.21 19.80 -23.48
N ASN A 299 12.83 18.52 -23.43
CA ASN A 299 12.96 17.64 -22.25
C ASN A 299 13.70 16.31 -22.56
N ARG A 300 14.07 16.06 -23.83
CA ARG A 300 14.89 14.90 -24.22
C ARG A 300 16.36 15.22 -24.01
N LEU A 301 17.08 14.39 -23.27
CA LEU A 301 18.53 14.52 -23.08
C LEU A 301 19.21 14.31 -24.44
N THR A 302 20.09 15.22 -24.88
CA THR A 302 20.83 15.06 -26.14
C THR A 302 22.29 14.74 -25.89
N SER A 303 22.91 15.36 -24.88
CA SER A 303 24.26 15.02 -24.43
C SER A 303 24.47 15.28 -22.95
N GLN A 304 25.47 14.60 -22.39
CA GLN A 304 25.96 14.77 -21.03
C GLN A 304 27.48 14.93 -21.05
N ASP A 305 28.00 15.99 -20.44
CA ASP A 305 29.43 16.19 -20.25
C ASP A 305 29.78 15.86 -18.79
N LYS A 306 30.62 14.85 -18.55
CA LYS A 306 31.02 14.38 -17.20
C LYS A 306 32.50 14.01 -17.18
N ASP A 307 33.25 14.54 -16.22
CA ASP A 307 34.68 14.25 -15.99
C ASP A 307 35.58 14.34 -17.26
N GLY A 308 35.21 15.20 -18.22
CA GLY A 308 35.93 15.41 -19.49
C GLY A 308 35.45 14.56 -20.66
N VAL A 309 34.55 13.59 -20.42
CA VAL A 309 33.89 12.78 -21.46
C VAL A 309 32.55 13.42 -21.84
N SER A 310 32.19 13.36 -23.13
CA SER A 310 30.88 13.81 -23.62
C SER A 310 30.12 12.63 -24.23
N SER A 311 29.07 12.18 -23.52
CA SER A 311 28.22 11.06 -23.92
C SER A 311 26.97 11.59 -24.63
N GLN A 312 26.70 11.10 -25.84
CA GLN A 312 25.60 11.52 -26.72
C GLN A 312 24.43 10.53 -26.60
N TYR A 313 23.21 11.04 -26.41
CA TYR A 313 22.00 10.25 -26.20
C TYR A 313 21.12 10.30 -27.46
N GLN A 314 21.02 9.17 -28.15
CA GLN A 314 20.27 9.04 -29.40
C GLN A 314 18.94 8.36 -29.12
N TYR A 315 17.85 9.06 -29.44
CA TYR A 315 16.47 8.60 -29.19
C TYR A 315 15.84 8.05 -30.47
N ASP A 316 15.02 7.02 -30.32
CA ASP A 316 14.19 6.50 -31.39
C ASP A 316 13.05 7.48 -31.77
N PRO A 317 12.35 7.25 -32.90
CA PRO A 317 11.23 8.08 -33.31
C PRO A 317 10.02 8.10 -32.37
N MET A 318 10.00 7.36 -31.26
CA MET A 318 8.96 7.37 -30.22
C MET A 318 9.35 8.18 -28.97
N GLY A 319 10.61 8.63 -28.87
CA GLY A 319 11.10 9.30 -27.65
C GLY A 319 11.59 8.31 -26.58
N ARG A 320 12.05 7.12 -27.01
CA ARG A 320 12.73 6.13 -26.16
C ARG A 320 14.22 6.15 -26.48
N LEU A 321 15.09 5.95 -25.50
CA LEU A 321 16.55 5.97 -25.72
C LEU A 321 16.97 4.75 -26.57
N ASP A 322 17.47 4.95 -27.79
CA ASP A 322 18.04 3.87 -28.62
C ASP A 322 19.50 3.61 -28.23
N LYS A 323 20.36 4.63 -28.18
CA LYS A 323 21.80 4.48 -27.92
C LYS A 323 22.39 5.56 -27.03
N VAL A 324 23.41 5.19 -26.25
CA VAL A 324 24.39 6.11 -25.68
C VAL A 324 25.71 5.91 -26.43
N LYS A 325 26.29 7.00 -26.94
CA LYS A 325 27.56 7.01 -27.67
C LYS A 325 28.62 7.86 -26.96
N GLU A 326 29.88 7.50 -27.11
CA GLU A 326 31.03 8.37 -26.80
C GLU A 326 31.90 8.48 -28.05
N GLY A 327 31.93 9.68 -28.65
CA GLY A 327 32.33 9.81 -30.06
C GLY A 327 31.43 8.94 -30.94
N GLU A 328 32.03 8.07 -31.75
CA GLU A 328 31.29 7.08 -32.56
C GLU A 328 31.03 5.75 -31.84
N GLN A 329 31.70 5.49 -30.70
CA GLN A 329 31.61 4.23 -29.99
C GLN A 329 30.28 4.12 -29.24
N VAL A 330 29.46 3.11 -29.57
CA VAL A 330 28.21 2.81 -28.86
C VAL A 330 28.55 2.18 -27.51
N GLN A 331 28.38 2.94 -26.44
CA GLN A 331 28.57 2.48 -25.06
C GLN A 331 27.41 1.61 -24.61
N GLU A 332 26.19 2.04 -24.92
CA GLU A 332 24.95 1.35 -24.58
C GLU A 332 23.97 1.40 -25.75
N GLN A 333 23.18 0.33 -25.90
CA GLN A 333 22.04 0.26 -26.80
C GLN A 333 20.86 -0.41 -26.09
N TYR A 334 19.67 0.13 -26.30
CA TYR A 334 18.41 -0.42 -25.82
C TYR A 334 17.55 -0.80 -27.02
N THR A 335 16.81 -1.90 -26.89
CA THR A 335 15.72 -2.25 -27.80
C THR A 335 14.45 -2.42 -26.98
N TYR A 336 13.31 -2.23 -27.63
CA TYR A 336 12.02 -2.20 -26.96
C TYR A 336 11.03 -3.17 -27.60
N ASP A 337 10.08 -3.65 -26.80
CA ASP A 337 8.91 -4.30 -27.33
C ASP A 337 7.95 -3.28 -27.99
N PRO A 338 6.87 -3.72 -28.66
CA PRO A 338 5.89 -2.83 -29.25
C PRO A 338 5.02 -2.04 -28.25
N PHE A 339 5.21 -2.20 -26.94
CA PHE A 339 4.46 -1.53 -25.88
C PHE A 339 5.29 -0.53 -25.06
N ASP A 340 6.54 -0.29 -25.48
CA ASP A 340 7.53 0.64 -24.91
C ASP A 340 8.34 0.11 -23.72
N ASN A 341 8.30 -1.20 -23.44
CA ASN A 341 9.13 -1.87 -22.44
C ASN A 341 10.52 -2.24 -22.99
N VAL A 342 11.57 -2.25 -22.16
CA VAL A 342 12.95 -2.57 -22.58
C VAL A 342 13.12 -4.07 -22.82
N LEU A 343 13.20 -4.51 -24.08
CA LEU A 343 13.34 -5.92 -24.45
C LEU A 343 14.78 -6.44 -24.27
N GLU A 344 15.77 -5.65 -24.70
CA GLU A 344 17.20 -5.94 -24.51
C GLU A 344 17.96 -4.65 -24.20
N HIS A 345 18.82 -4.72 -23.18
CA HIS A 345 19.91 -3.77 -22.94
C HIS A 345 21.23 -4.44 -23.33
N THR A 346 22.01 -3.77 -24.19
CA THR A 346 23.39 -4.11 -24.50
C THR A 346 24.29 -2.98 -24.02
N LYS A 347 25.37 -3.29 -23.31
CA LYS A 347 26.42 -2.32 -22.96
C LYS A 347 27.81 -2.87 -23.19
N LEU A 348 28.82 -2.01 -23.28
CA LEU A 348 30.22 -2.44 -23.25
C LEU A 348 30.65 -2.87 -21.84
N ASP A 349 31.64 -3.76 -21.79
CA ASP A 349 32.32 -4.18 -20.57
C ASP A 349 33.31 -3.12 -20.07
N LYS A 350 33.79 -3.28 -18.83
CA LYS A 350 34.75 -2.36 -18.19
C LYS A 350 36.04 -2.15 -19.01
N ASP A 351 36.40 -3.11 -19.85
CA ASP A 351 37.61 -3.11 -20.67
C ASP A 351 37.34 -2.55 -22.08
N GLN A 352 36.12 -2.05 -22.33
CA GLN A 352 35.66 -1.34 -23.53
C GLN A 352 35.79 -2.15 -24.83
N LYS A 353 35.56 -3.48 -24.75
CA LYS A 353 35.87 -4.44 -25.82
C LYS A 353 34.78 -5.47 -26.10
N LYS A 354 33.92 -5.80 -25.13
CA LYS A 354 32.88 -6.84 -25.27
C LYS A 354 31.52 -6.29 -24.93
N GLN A 355 30.51 -6.72 -25.67
CA GLN A 355 29.12 -6.44 -25.34
C GLN A 355 28.62 -7.41 -24.27
N ILE A 356 28.07 -6.87 -23.18
CA ILE A 356 27.31 -7.59 -22.16
C ILE A 356 25.84 -7.31 -22.43
N LYS A 357 25.04 -8.38 -22.51
CA LYS A 357 23.61 -8.32 -22.83
C LYS A 357 22.73 -8.73 -21.66
N THR A 358 21.63 -7.99 -21.48
CA THR A 358 20.55 -8.28 -20.53
C THR A 358 19.22 -8.23 -21.28
N GLN A 359 18.44 -9.31 -21.25
CA GLN A 359 17.12 -9.39 -21.87
C GLN A 359 16.02 -9.46 -20.82
N PHE A 360 14.84 -8.94 -21.14
CA PHE A 360 13.68 -8.93 -20.25
C PHE A 360 12.44 -9.48 -20.97
N THR A 361 11.50 -10.05 -20.22
CA THR A 361 10.17 -10.42 -20.73
C THR A 361 9.09 -9.79 -19.87
N TYR A 362 7.96 -9.44 -20.48
CA TYR A 362 6.83 -8.76 -19.82
C TYR A 362 5.55 -9.57 -19.98
N ASP A 363 4.58 -9.38 -19.08
CA ASP A 363 3.20 -9.82 -19.29
C ASP A 363 2.32 -8.72 -19.91
N SER A 364 1.03 -9.02 -20.09
CA SER A 364 0.03 -8.08 -20.60
C SER A 364 -0.27 -6.91 -19.65
N LEU A 365 0.24 -6.95 -18.41
CA LEU A 365 0.14 -5.91 -17.39
C LEU A 365 1.45 -5.10 -17.26
N ASP A 366 2.37 -5.25 -18.21
CA ASP A 366 3.68 -4.58 -18.29
C ASP A 366 4.64 -4.90 -17.13
N ARG A 367 4.43 -6.03 -16.44
CA ARG A 367 5.31 -6.48 -15.35
C ARG A 367 6.45 -7.35 -15.87
N THR A 368 7.68 -7.09 -15.43
CA THR A 368 8.87 -7.88 -15.75
C THR A 368 8.72 -9.33 -15.27
N THR A 369 8.31 -10.26 -16.15
CA THR A 369 8.12 -11.68 -15.81
C THR A 369 9.42 -12.48 -15.75
N SER A 370 10.45 -12.07 -16.50
CA SER A 370 11.80 -12.63 -16.34
C SER A 370 12.89 -11.67 -16.80
N LYS A 371 14.09 -11.84 -16.24
CA LYS A 371 15.34 -11.23 -16.71
C LYS A 371 16.35 -12.32 -17.05
N VAL A 372 17.07 -12.17 -18.15
CA VAL A 372 18.23 -13.00 -18.52
C VAL A 372 19.47 -12.11 -18.57
N GLU A 373 20.43 -12.36 -17.67
CA GLU A 373 21.68 -11.61 -17.58
C GLU A 373 22.80 -12.35 -18.31
N GLN A 374 23.78 -11.63 -18.89
CA GLN A 374 24.92 -12.19 -19.62
C GLN A 374 24.51 -13.11 -20.78
N VAL A 375 23.48 -12.70 -21.55
CA VAL A 375 22.91 -13.45 -22.67
C VAL A 375 23.98 -13.79 -23.72
N GLY A 376 23.96 -15.02 -24.21
CA GLY A 376 24.93 -15.52 -25.21
C GLY A 376 26.27 -15.96 -24.62
N THR A 377 26.36 -16.18 -23.31
CA THR A 377 27.56 -16.69 -22.62
C THR A 377 27.23 -17.87 -21.73
N ASP A 378 28.24 -18.66 -21.34
CA ASP A 378 28.10 -19.79 -20.39
C ASP A 378 27.67 -19.35 -18.98
N LYS A 379 27.65 -18.03 -18.72
CA LYS A 379 27.20 -17.40 -17.47
C LYS A 379 25.78 -16.85 -17.56
N ALA A 380 25.05 -17.16 -18.63
CA ALA A 380 23.70 -16.66 -18.84
C ALA A 380 22.75 -17.09 -17.72
N LYS A 381 22.27 -16.13 -16.91
CA LYS A 381 21.39 -16.40 -15.76
C LYS A 381 19.97 -15.90 -16.03
N LYS A 382 19.02 -16.82 -16.15
CA LYS A 382 17.59 -16.48 -16.18
C LYS A 382 16.99 -16.49 -14.76
N THR A 383 16.37 -15.38 -14.39
CA THR A 383 15.55 -15.24 -13.18
C THR A 383 14.11 -14.96 -13.61
N ASN A 384 13.15 -15.76 -13.15
CA ASN A 384 11.71 -15.50 -13.33
C ASN A 384 11.13 -14.80 -12.08
N PHE A 385 10.10 -13.99 -12.26
CA PHE A 385 9.45 -13.22 -11.20
C PHE A 385 7.99 -13.67 -11.04
N ASN A 386 7.63 -14.15 -9.86
CA ASN A 386 6.24 -14.45 -9.49
C ASN A 386 5.63 -13.25 -8.79
N TYR A 387 4.43 -12.84 -9.23
CA TYR A 387 3.71 -11.72 -8.65
C TYR A 387 2.52 -12.16 -7.80
N LEU A 388 2.05 -11.28 -6.90
CA LEU A 388 0.80 -11.44 -6.18
C LEU A 388 -0.37 -11.10 -7.12
N GLY A 389 -0.91 -12.12 -7.80
CA GLY A 389 -2.03 -12.01 -8.72
C GLY A 389 -1.74 -11.02 -9.86
N THR A 390 -2.51 -9.94 -9.92
CA THR A 390 -2.42 -8.84 -10.89
C THR A 390 -1.62 -7.63 -10.39
N THR A 391 -1.00 -7.69 -9.20
CA THR A 391 -0.27 -6.55 -8.60
C THR A 391 1.21 -6.48 -9.03
N GLU A 392 1.87 -5.36 -8.75
CA GLU A 392 3.33 -5.16 -8.92
C GLU A 392 4.18 -5.88 -7.84
N GLN A 393 3.58 -6.56 -6.85
CA GLN A 393 4.32 -7.16 -5.74
C GLN A 393 4.95 -8.51 -6.13
N VAL A 394 6.27 -8.54 -6.30
CA VAL A 394 7.04 -9.78 -6.50
C VAL A 394 7.02 -10.60 -5.21
N LEU A 395 6.42 -11.79 -5.26
CA LEU A 395 6.36 -12.79 -4.19
C LEU A 395 7.61 -13.68 -4.14
N SER A 396 8.16 -14.05 -5.30
CA SER A 396 9.38 -14.87 -5.36
C SER A 396 10.18 -14.70 -6.65
N GLU A 397 11.48 -15.01 -6.56
CA GLU A 397 12.44 -15.06 -7.66
C GLU A 397 12.88 -16.51 -7.89
N GLU A 398 12.69 -17.04 -9.09
CA GLU A 398 13.07 -18.39 -9.47
C GLU A 398 14.25 -18.42 -10.44
N VAL A 399 15.20 -19.33 -10.20
CA VAL A 399 16.31 -19.62 -11.12
C VAL A 399 16.30 -21.13 -11.38
N SER A 400 16.39 -21.53 -12.65
CA SER A 400 16.33 -22.95 -13.07
C SER A 400 15.12 -23.73 -12.52
N GLY A 401 13.98 -23.05 -12.31
CA GLY A 401 12.75 -23.64 -11.77
C GLY A 401 12.74 -23.86 -10.24
N GLN A 402 13.71 -23.29 -9.52
CA GLN A 402 13.78 -23.34 -8.06
C GLN A 402 13.63 -21.94 -7.47
N ILE A 403 12.84 -21.78 -6.41
CA ILE A 403 12.70 -20.51 -5.68
C ILE A 403 14.04 -20.21 -4.98
N THR A 404 14.61 -19.05 -5.30
CA THR A 404 15.88 -18.55 -4.75
C THR A 404 15.69 -17.45 -3.72
N LYS A 405 14.63 -16.63 -3.88
CA LYS A 405 14.21 -15.58 -2.93
C LYS A 405 12.69 -15.56 -2.83
N SER A 406 12.13 -15.30 -1.66
CA SER A 406 10.70 -15.01 -1.46
C SER A 406 10.49 -13.83 -0.52
N TYR A 407 9.32 -13.18 -0.59
CA TYR A 407 9.08 -11.86 0.01
C TYR A 407 7.79 -11.81 0.84
N VAL A 408 7.91 -11.28 2.05
CA VAL A 408 6.79 -11.09 3.00
C VAL A 408 6.30 -9.65 2.94
N TYR A 409 4.98 -9.45 2.81
CA TYR A 409 4.36 -8.11 2.70
C TYR A 409 3.31 -7.86 3.79
N SER A 410 3.30 -6.63 4.32
CA SER A 410 2.26 -6.16 5.24
C SER A 410 0.90 -5.98 4.53
N ALA A 411 -0.18 -5.79 5.30
CA ALA A 411 -1.51 -5.45 4.78
C ALA A 411 -1.53 -4.19 3.87
N TRP A 412 -0.47 -3.39 3.94
CA TRP A 412 -0.28 -2.13 3.23
C TRP A 412 0.65 -2.23 2.01
N GLY A 413 1.05 -3.46 1.64
CA GLY A 413 2.02 -3.71 0.56
C GLY A 413 3.45 -3.27 0.87
N GLU A 414 3.83 -3.18 2.15
CA GLU A 414 5.20 -2.89 2.58
C GLU A 414 6.00 -4.20 2.70
N ARG A 415 7.18 -4.27 2.09
CA ARG A 415 8.01 -5.47 2.10
C ARG A 415 8.71 -5.58 3.45
N MET A 416 8.29 -6.53 4.27
CA MET A 416 8.76 -6.69 5.65
C MET A 416 10.01 -7.57 5.74
N ALA A 417 10.06 -8.64 4.94
CA ALA A 417 11.18 -9.58 4.92
C ALA A 417 11.46 -10.16 3.52
N MET A 418 12.69 -10.63 3.34
CA MET A 418 13.14 -11.49 2.25
C MET A 418 13.68 -12.79 2.85
N ILE A 419 13.20 -13.95 2.40
CA ILE A 419 13.82 -15.24 2.68
C ILE A 419 14.64 -15.63 1.44
N LYS A 420 15.95 -15.79 1.60
CA LYS A 420 16.83 -16.36 0.57
C LYS A 420 16.95 -17.87 0.81
N ALA A 421 16.73 -18.66 -0.23
CA ALA A 421 16.75 -20.11 -0.16
C ALA A 421 18.18 -20.70 -0.19
N GLY A 422 18.30 -21.93 0.30
CA GLY A 422 19.52 -22.73 0.40
C GLY A 422 19.33 -23.87 1.41
N GLU A 423 20.39 -24.65 1.68
CA GLU A 423 20.37 -25.70 2.74
C GLU A 423 20.00 -25.13 4.12
N LYS A 424 20.33 -23.86 4.36
CA LYS A 424 19.96 -23.07 5.52
C LYS A 424 19.38 -21.75 4.99
N PRO A 425 18.04 -21.59 4.95
CA PRO A 425 17.42 -20.35 4.51
C PRO A 425 17.84 -19.17 5.39
N GLU A 426 18.03 -18.01 4.77
CA GLU A 426 18.40 -16.75 5.44
C GLU A 426 17.23 -15.77 5.36
N THR A 427 16.68 -15.36 6.51
CA THR A 427 15.59 -14.36 6.58
C THR A 427 16.17 -12.99 6.93
N SER A 428 15.95 -12.02 6.04
CA SER A 428 16.41 -10.64 6.18
C SER A 428 15.23 -9.70 6.31
N TYR A 429 15.19 -8.88 7.35
CA TYR A 429 14.11 -7.93 7.60
C TYR A 429 14.49 -6.53 7.13
N TYR A 430 13.56 -5.87 6.43
CA TYR A 430 13.76 -4.55 5.83
C TYR A 430 13.59 -3.42 6.86
N GLY A 431 14.60 -2.56 6.93
CA GLY A 431 14.57 -1.25 7.60
C GLY A 431 14.60 -0.14 6.56
N TYR A 432 13.61 0.73 6.61
CA TYR A 432 13.45 1.86 5.71
C TYR A 432 13.95 3.16 6.35
N ASN A 433 14.32 4.16 5.55
CA ASN A 433 14.49 5.52 6.05
C ASN A 433 13.13 6.18 6.39
N THR A 434 13.12 7.50 6.54
CA THR A 434 11.88 8.26 6.83
C THR A 434 10.87 8.27 5.69
N ASP A 435 11.30 7.96 4.47
CA ASP A 435 10.50 7.98 3.26
C ASP A 435 10.04 6.55 2.95
N VAL A 436 10.64 5.89 1.95
CA VAL A 436 10.41 4.48 1.56
C VAL A 436 11.68 3.78 1.05
N ASP A 437 12.87 4.37 1.24
CA ASP A 437 14.13 3.78 0.74
C ASP A 437 14.64 2.72 1.71
N VAL A 438 15.09 1.57 1.20
CA VAL A 438 15.75 0.55 2.02
C VAL A 438 17.13 1.04 2.40
N GLU A 439 17.31 1.40 3.67
CA GLU A 439 18.59 1.87 4.24
C GLU A 439 19.29 0.76 5.04
N LEU A 440 18.52 -0.22 5.53
CA LEU A 440 18.99 -1.25 6.46
C LEU A 440 18.39 -2.64 6.12
N LEU A 441 19.20 -3.68 6.21
CA LEU A 441 18.75 -5.07 6.37
C LEU A 441 19.24 -5.64 7.68
N THR A 442 18.38 -6.35 8.41
CA THR A 442 18.75 -7.05 9.65
C THR A 442 18.55 -8.55 9.56
N ASP A 443 19.43 -9.30 10.24
CA ASP A 443 19.42 -10.77 10.29
C ASP A 443 18.34 -11.33 11.24
N GLU A 444 18.30 -12.66 11.36
CA GLU A 444 17.36 -13.42 12.20
C GLU A 444 17.54 -13.14 13.70
N LYS A 445 18.67 -12.55 14.09
CA LYS A 445 19.10 -12.23 15.46
C LYS A 445 19.05 -10.71 15.73
N GLY A 446 18.56 -9.93 14.77
CA GLY A 446 18.43 -8.47 14.85
C GLY A 446 19.71 -7.67 14.57
N ASN A 447 20.82 -8.30 14.17
CA ASN A 447 22.06 -7.61 13.81
C ASN A 447 22.00 -7.07 12.38
N VAL A 448 22.90 -6.15 12.03
CA VAL A 448 22.97 -5.54 10.70
C VAL A 448 23.57 -6.53 9.70
N ARG A 449 22.81 -6.87 8.64
CA ARG A 449 23.24 -7.75 7.54
C ARG A 449 23.76 -6.95 6.33
N ALA A 450 23.13 -5.80 6.07
CA ALA A 450 23.61 -4.80 5.11
C ALA A 450 23.10 -3.40 5.49
N THR A 451 23.80 -2.38 5.01
CA THR A 451 23.31 -1.00 4.95
C THR A 451 23.44 -0.45 3.54
N TYR A 452 22.65 0.57 3.24
CA TYR A 452 22.65 1.31 1.98
C TYR A 452 22.55 2.81 2.30
N GLY A 453 22.77 3.65 1.31
CA GLY A 453 22.51 5.09 1.40
C GLY A 453 22.52 5.70 0.01
N TYR A 454 21.85 6.83 -0.16
CA TYR A 454 21.55 7.36 -1.49
C TYR A 454 21.81 8.86 -1.57
N THR A 455 22.21 9.33 -2.76
CA THR A 455 22.08 10.75 -3.12
C THR A 455 20.59 11.13 -3.19
N PRO A 456 20.22 12.42 -3.18
CA PRO A 456 18.81 12.83 -3.24
C PRO A 456 18.03 12.23 -4.42
N TYR A 457 18.70 11.99 -5.55
CA TYR A 457 18.14 11.40 -6.76
C TYR A 457 18.34 9.87 -6.87
N GLY A 458 18.80 9.19 -5.82
CA GLY A 458 18.84 7.73 -5.76
C GLY A 458 20.12 7.04 -6.29
N GLU A 459 21.21 7.77 -6.54
CA GLU A 459 22.51 7.14 -6.81
C GLU A 459 23.08 6.53 -5.52
N ASP A 460 23.72 5.37 -5.59
CA ASP A 460 24.34 4.70 -4.44
C ASP A 460 25.43 5.60 -3.79
N ASP A 461 25.26 6.02 -2.53
CA ASP A 461 26.36 6.52 -1.71
C ASP A 461 27.10 5.34 -1.09
N GLU A 462 28.04 4.76 -1.85
CA GLU A 462 28.84 3.61 -1.44
C GLU A 462 29.56 3.78 -0.09
N SER A 463 29.72 5.01 0.42
CA SER A 463 30.31 5.23 1.76
C SER A 463 29.41 4.82 2.92
N LEU A 464 28.13 4.57 2.65
CA LEU A 464 27.13 4.06 3.59
C LEU A 464 26.80 2.57 3.34
N PHE A 465 27.44 1.94 2.35
CA PHE A 465 27.25 0.53 2.03
C PHE A 465 28.13 -0.37 2.91
N THR A 466 27.50 -1.28 3.66
CA THR A 466 28.20 -2.26 4.51
C THR A 466 27.56 -3.65 4.39
N GLY A 467 28.27 -4.67 4.89
CA GLY A 467 27.75 -6.04 4.96
C GLY A 467 27.69 -6.74 3.61
N VAL A 468 26.68 -7.60 3.42
CA VAL A 468 26.64 -8.54 2.28
C VAL A 468 26.57 -7.86 0.91
N ASP A 469 26.00 -6.66 0.83
CA ASP A 469 25.86 -5.87 -0.41
C ASP A 469 26.90 -4.75 -0.57
N LYS A 470 27.93 -4.70 0.29
CA LYS A 470 29.04 -3.74 0.11
C LYS A 470 29.71 -3.96 -1.26
N PRO A 471 29.92 -2.90 -2.07
CA PRO A 471 30.65 -2.99 -3.33
C PRO A 471 32.04 -3.59 -3.13
N ASP A 472 32.41 -4.51 -4.01
CA ASP A 472 33.69 -5.21 -4.01
C ASP A 472 34.48 -4.83 -5.28
N PRO A 473 35.53 -4.00 -5.17
CA PRO A 473 36.36 -3.63 -6.33
C PRO A 473 37.08 -4.81 -7.00
N ALA A 474 37.29 -5.93 -6.29
CA ALA A 474 37.86 -7.14 -6.87
C ALA A 474 36.79 -7.99 -7.60
N ASN A 475 35.52 -7.84 -7.24
CA ASN A 475 34.39 -8.51 -7.88
C ASN A 475 33.21 -7.55 -8.16
N PRO A 476 33.36 -6.58 -9.09
CA PRO A 476 32.31 -5.58 -9.39
C PRO A 476 31.05 -6.17 -10.03
N ASN A 477 31.10 -7.46 -10.44
CA ASN A 477 29.98 -8.21 -11.01
C ASN A 477 29.40 -9.24 -10.02
N LYS A 478 29.72 -9.12 -8.72
CA LYS A 478 29.12 -9.90 -7.63
C LYS A 478 27.60 -9.74 -7.66
N GLU A 479 26.87 -10.85 -7.54
CA GLU A 479 25.41 -10.82 -7.45
C GLU A 479 24.96 -10.04 -6.20
N VAL A 480 24.01 -9.12 -6.39
CA VAL A 480 23.39 -8.38 -5.28
C VAL A 480 22.51 -9.29 -4.45
N TYR A 481 22.73 -9.26 -3.14
CA TYR A 481 21.96 -9.99 -2.15
C TYR A 481 20.51 -9.49 -2.16
N ASN A 482 20.32 -8.18 -2.06
CA ASN A 482 19.03 -7.52 -2.14
C ASN A 482 18.98 -6.48 -3.28
N SER A 483 18.02 -6.70 -4.19
CA SER A 483 17.77 -5.81 -5.32
C SER A 483 16.80 -4.67 -5.00
N PHE A 484 16.11 -4.68 -3.86
CA PHE A 484 15.12 -3.64 -3.52
C PHE A 484 15.76 -2.56 -2.65
N ARG A 485 15.86 -1.33 -3.18
CA ARG A 485 16.74 -0.26 -2.66
C ARG A 485 15.98 1.09 -2.52
N TYR A 486 16.42 2.15 -3.20
CA TYR A 486 15.72 3.44 -3.29
C TYR A 486 14.27 3.25 -3.77
N SER A 487 13.36 4.08 -3.27
CA SER A 487 11.90 4.00 -3.47
C SER A 487 11.26 2.67 -3.06
N GLY A 488 12.00 1.74 -2.44
CA GLY A 488 11.61 0.33 -2.27
C GLY A 488 11.54 -0.47 -3.57
N LYS A 489 12.01 0.11 -4.69
CA LYS A 489 11.95 -0.40 -6.07
C LYS A 489 13.17 -1.23 -6.44
N ARG A 490 13.10 -1.96 -7.56
CA ARG A 490 14.13 -2.93 -7.94
C ARG A 490 15.26 -2.27 -8.71
N TRP A 491 16.44 -2.23 -8.11
CA TRP A 491 17.71 -1.86 -8.74
C TRP A 491 18.19 -2.97 -9.67
N ASP A 492 18.61 -2.58 -10.87
CA ASP A 492 19.40 -3.45 -11.76
C ASP A 492 20.84 -2.92 -11.90
N PRO A 493 21.85 -3.68 -11.43
CA PRO A 493 23.24 -3.24 -11.48
C PRO A 493 23.85 -3.21 -12.89
N ASN A 494 23.16 -3.74 -13.92
CA ASN A 494 23.62 -3.74 -15.30
C ASN A 494 23.23 -2.45 -16.04
N THR A 495 21.94 -2.09 -16.02
CA THR A 495 21.40 -0.84 -16.61
C THR A 495 21.65 0.38 -15.74
N LYS A 496 22.02 0.20 -14.47
CA LYS A 496 22.11 1.26 -13.45
C LYS A 496 20.80 2.03 -13.29
N SER A 497 19.68 1.33 -13.40
CA SER A 497 18.33 1.88 -13.30
C SER A 497 17.50 1.21 -12.20
N TYR A 498 16.45 1.90 -11.79
CA TYR A 498 15.37 1.35 -10.97
C TYR A 498 14.17 0.99 -11.85
N ASP A 499 13.73 -0.26 -11.79
CA ASP A 499 12.44 -0.70 -12.30
C ASP A 499 11.34 -0.16 -11.38
N LEU A 500 10.58 0.81 -11.89
CA LEU A 500 9.40 1.35 -11.20
C LEU A 500 8.10 0.64 -11.60
N GLY A 501 8.10 -0.23 -12.60
CA GLY A 501 6.89 -0.72 -13.27
C GLY A 501 6.85 -0.23 -14.71
N PHE A 502 6.13 0.86 -14.99
CA PHE A 502 5.91 1.35 -16.36
C PHE A 502 7.16 1.94 -17.03
N ARG A 503 8.15 2.39 -16.25
CA ARG A 503 9.41 2.97 -16.76
C ARG A 503 10.61 2.66 -15.87
N ASN A 504 11.79 2.59 -16.49
CA ASN A 504 13.07 2.57 -15.80
C ASN A 504 13.51 4.00 -15.44
N TYR A 505 13.75 4.23 -14.15
CA TYR A 505 14.29 5.49 -13.62
C TYR A 505 15.83 5.43 -13.56
N PHE A 506 16.51 6.47 -14.03
CA PHE A 506 17.97 6.53 -14.13
C PHE A 506 18.52 7.59 -13.15
N PRO A 507 19.02 7.19 -11.97
CA PRO A 507 19.43 8.12 -10.92
C PRO A 507 20.64 8.98 -11.30
N GLY A 508 21.57 8.45 -12.11
CA GLY A 508 22.76 9.17 -12.60
C GLY A 508 22.46 10.39 -13.50
N GLN A 509 21.25 10.47 -14.02
CA GLN A 509 20.70 11.57 -14.81
C GLN A 509 19.51 12.24 -14.09
N GLY A 510 19.15 11.78 -12.89
CA GLY A 510 18.02 12.26 -12.08
C GLY A 510 16.66 12.17 -12.76
N ARG A 511 16.46 11.24 -13.72
CA ARG A 511 15.32 11.29 -14.65
C ARG A 511 14.95 9.95 -15.29
N PHE A 512 13.81 9.88 -15.96
CA PHE A 512 13.46 8.79 -16.88
C PHE A 512 14.11 9.00 -18.25
N LEU A 513 14.47 7.91 -18.94
CA LEU A 513 15.01 7.95 -20.31
C LEU A 513 14.01 7.42 -21.36
N THR A 514 12.77 7.15 -20.96
CA THR A 514 11.60 6.97 -21.83
C THR A 514 10.52 7.99 -21.49
N GLN A 515 9.78 8.44 -22.51
CA GLN A 515 8.68 9.38 -22.33
C GLN A 515 7.53 8.77 -21.52
N ASP A 516 6.90 9.56 -20.68
CA ASP A 516 5.72 9.17 -19.91
C ASP A 516 4.50 8.86 -20.81
N SER A 517 3.92 7.66 -20.64
CA SER A 517 2.99 7.00 -21.57
C SER A 517 1.54 7.00 -21.07
N TYR A 518 0.97 8.19 -20.85
CA TYR A 518 -0.43 8.34 -20.41
C TYR A 518 -1.43 7.73 -21.38
N ASN A 519 -2.10 6.66 -20.95
CA ASN A 519 -3.08 5.95 -21.76
C ASN A 519 -4.43 6.69 -21.88
N GLY A 520 -4.77 7.64 -21.01
CA GLY A 520 -6.03 8.39 -21.05
C GLY A 520 -5.89 9.90 -21.31
N ALA A 521 -6.79 10.46 -22.12
CA ALA A 521 -6.80 11.88 -22.51
C ALA A 521 -6.95 12.84 -21.31
N GLY A 522 -7.83 12.52 -20.35
CA GLY A 522 -7.98 13.30 -19.12
C GLY A 522 -6.69 13.35 -18.29
N SER A 523 -6.02 12.21 -18.13
CA SER A 523 -4.73 12.14 -17.41
C SER A 523 -3.63 12.93 -18.13
N PHE A 524 -3.55 12.82 -19.45
CA PHE A 524 -2.62 13.59 -20.27
C PHE A 524 -2.92 15.11 -20.23
N GLN A 525 -4.19 15.50 -20.18
CA GLN A 525 -4.57 16.91 -20.01
C GLN A 525 -4.21 17.43 -18.62
N SER A 526 -4.49 16.67 -17.55
CA SER A 526 -4.10 17.05 -16.17
C SER A 526 -2.59 17.26 -16.06
N LEU A 527 -1.80 16.39 -16.69
CA LEU A 527 -0.34 16.48 -16.74
C LEU A 527 0.16 17.74 -17.46
N VAL A 528 -0.33 18.01 -18.66
CA VAL A 528 0.08 19.18 -19.46
C VAL A 528 -0.35 20.50 -18.80
N MET A 529 -1.36 20.46 -17.94
CA MET A 529 -1.81 21.58 -17.11
C MET A 529 -1.11 21.68 -15.74
N ASP A 530 -0.28 20.71 -15.34
CA ASP A 530 0.46 20.70 -14.08
C ASP A 530 1.88 21.28 -14.27
N PRO A 531 2.20 22.47 -13.73
CA PRO A 531 3.53 23.07 -13.84
C PRO A 531 4.65 22.25 -13.17
N GLY A 532 4.32 21.35 -12.23
CA GLY A 532 5.26 20.45 -11.59
C GLY A 532 5.54 19.17 -12.38
N ASN A 533 4.57 18.68 -13.15
CA ASN A 533 4.64 17.36 -13.81
C ASN A 533 4.56 17.39 -15.35
N ALA A 534 4.43 18.55 -16.00
CA ALA A 534 4.46 18.68 -17.46
C ALA A 534 5.77 18.18 -18.14
N ASN A 535 6.81 17.83 -17.36
CA ASN A 535 8.02 17.20 -17.87
C ASN A 535 7.88 15.68 -17.95
N LEU A 536 7.56 15.18 -19.15
CA LEU A 536 7.38 13.76 -19.46
C LEU A 536 8.61 12.86 -19.20
N TYR A 537 9.75 13.39 -18.79
CA TYR A 537 10.96 12.65 -18.40
C TYR A 537 11.41 12.95 -16.96
N GLY A 538 10.80 13.93 -16.29
CA GLY A 538 11.20 14.37 -14.94
C GLY A 538 10.86 13.35 -13.86
N PHE A 539 11.58 13.41 -12.74
CA PHE A 539 11.33 12.59 -11.55
C PHE A 539 11.02 13.48 -10.34
N GLY A 540 10.01 13.08 -9.55
CA GLY A 540 9.64 13.76 -8.30
C GLY A 540 9.40 15.27 -8.43
N ALA A 541 8.93 15.76 -9.59
CA ALA A 541 8.80 17.19 -9.92
C ALA A 541 10.08 18.05 -9.71
N GLY A 542 11.26 17.44 -9.63
CA GLY A 542 12.51 18.12 -9.27
C GLY A 542 12.75 18.27 -7.75
N ASN A 543 11.95 17.62 -6.89
CA ASN A 543 12.14 17.52 -5.45
C ASN A 543 12.02 16.06 -4.98
N PRO A 544 13.05 15.23 -5.23
CA PRO A 544 13.05 13.82 -4.84
C PRO A 544 13.18 13.60 -3.33
N VAL A 545 13.41 14.68 -2.56
CA VAL A 545 13.53 14.68 -1.09
C VAL A 545 12.15 14.79 -0.42
N SER A 546 11.12 15.22 -1.16
CA SER A 546 9.74 15.36 -0.68
C SER A 546 8.71 14.55 -1.49
N TYR A 547 9.05 14.20 -2.74
CA TYR A 547 8.17 13.46 -3.65
C TYR A 547 8.91 12.25 -4.25
N ASN A 548 8.24 11.11 -4.35
CA ASN A 548 8.81 9.88 -4.93
C ASN A 548 7.79 9.23 -5.87
N ASP A 549 8.19 8.92 -7.11
CA ASP A 549 7.31 8.27 -8.08
C ASP A 549 7.01 6.81 -7.65
N LEU A 550 5.73 6.44 -7.69
CA LEU A 550 5.24 5.16 -7.17
C LEU A 550 5.20 4.03 -8.20
N ASP A 551 5.15 4.33 -9.51
CA ASP A 551 4.97 3.32 -10.57
C ASP A 551 5.62 3.67 -11.92
N GLY A 552 6.23 4.85 -12.04
CA GLY A 552 6.80 5.38 -13.27
C GLY A 552 5.85 6.30 -14.02
N HIS A 553 4.66 6.59 -13.51
CA HIS A 553 3.75 7.62 -14.04
C HIS A 553 3.52 8.75 -13.03
N ILE A 554 3.36 8.47 -11.73
CA ILE A 554 2.77 9.46 -10.80
C ILE A 554 3.77 9.91 -9.73
N ALA A 555 4.24 11.15 -9.87
CA ALA A 555 4.73 11.94 -8.75
C ALA A 555 3.56 12.27 -7.79
N PRO A 556 3.63 11.91 -6.49
CA PRO A 556 2.49 11.95 -5.56
C PRO A 556 2.00 13.36 -5.17
N ALA A 557 2.65 14.42 -5.65
CA ALA A 557 2.27 15.81 -5.43
C ALA A 557 0.82 16.14 -5.85
N VAL A 558 0.29 15.44 -6.86
CA VAL A 558 -1.04 15.72 -7.45
C VAL A 558 -2.20 15.44 -6.47
N TYR A 559 -2.03 14.60 -5.46
CA TYR A 559 -3.09 14.31 -4.46
C TYR A 559 -3.24 15.38 -3.35
N ILE A 560 -2.45 16.45 -3.36
CA ILE A 560 -2.54 17.56 -2.38
C ILE A 560 -3.89 18.32 -2.50
N ALA A 561 -4.59 18.22 -3.64
CA ALA A 561 -5.90 18.85 -3.85
C ALA A 561 -6.97 18.47 -2.79
N GLY A 562 -6.86 17.30 -2.14
CA GLY A 562 -7.76 16.90 -1.05
C GLY A 562 -7.53 17.63 0.29
N ALA A 563 -6.34 18.18 0.52
CA ALA A 563 -5.98 18.81 1.80
C ALA A 563 -6.47 20.26 1.95
N LEU A 564 -6.70 20.95 0.83
CA LEU A 564 -6.99 22.40 0.80
C LEU A 564 -8.44 22.79 1.13
N LEU A 565 -9.39 21.83 1.14
CA LEU A 565 -10.81 22.10 1.41
C LEU A 565 -11.25 21.83 2.87
N VAL A 566 -10.37 21.31 3.74
CA VAL A 566 -10.71 21.02 5.16
C VAL A 566 -10.48 22.24 6.06
N ARG A 567 -11.04 23.40 5.70
CA ARG A 567 -10.94 24.66 6.47
C ARG A 567 -12.31 25.26 6.85
N ALA A 568 -13.31 24.42 7.13
CA ALA A 568 -14.66 24.87 7.50
C ALA A 568 -15.44 23.99 8.51
N ALA A 569 -14.79 23.22 9.41
CA ALA A 569 -15.51 22.48 10.47
C ALA A 569 -14.64 22.18 11.73
N PRO A 570 -14.86 22.84 12.88
CA PRO A 570 -14.09 22.60 14.10
C PRO A 570 -14.60 21.38 14.91
N ALA A 571 -14.56 20.19 14.30
CA ALA A 571 -14.88 18.92 14.99
C ALA A 571 -14.14 17.70 14.44
N ILE A 572 -14.05 17.56 13.11
CA ILE A 572 -13.57 16.34 12.42
C ILE A 572 -12.13 16.56 11.89
N ALA A 573 -11.25 17.08 12.77
CA ALA A 573 -9.91 17.53 12.39
C ALA A 573 -8.81 17.06 13.37
N ARG A 574 -8.57 15.74 13.43
CA ARG A 574 -7.37 15.15 14.05
C ARG A 574 -6.92 13.92 13.24
N GLY A 575 -5.72 13.97 12.65
CA GLY A 575 -5.12 12.85 11.89
C GLY A 575 -4.45 13.23 10.56
N ALA A 576 -4.75 14.41 10.00
CA ALA A 576 -4.44 14.82 8.63
C ALA A 576 -2.96 15.15 8.29
N GLN A 577 -2.00 14.39 8.82
CA GLN A 577 -0.65 14.27 8.21
C GLN A 577 0.04 12.92 8.52
N ALA A 578 -0.51 12.13 9.46
CA ALA A 578 -0.29 10.67 9.50
C ALA A 578 -0.77 9.97 8.22
N GLY A 579 -1.63 10.64 7.45
CA GLY A 579 -2.19 10.23 6.16
C GLY A 579 -1.18 9.86 5.07
N TYR A 580 0.11 10.18 5.18
CA TYR A 580 1.09 9.74 4.18
C TYR A 580 1.48 8.26 4.33
N ARG A 581 1.61 7.75 5.56
CA ARG A 581 1.77 6.30 5.81
C ARG A 581 0.43 5.58 6.03
N ALA A 582 -0.58 6.25 6.59
CA ALA A 582 -1.96 5.72 6.60
C ALA A 582 -2.62 5.72 5.20
N GLY A 583 -2.09 6.49 4.23
CA GLY A 583 -2.43 6.37 2.81
C GLY A 583 -2.07 5.00 2.24
N ARG A 584 -1.13 4.26 2.86
CA ARG A 584 -0.87 2.86 2.52
C ARG A 584 -1.99 1.90 2.99
N ALA A 585 -2.86 2.31 3.91
CA ALA A 585 -4.09 1.57 4.22
C ALA A 585 -5.10 1.62 3.06
N ALA A 586 -5.19 2.78 2.37
CA ALA A 586 -5.84 2.82 1.06
C ALA A 586 -5.02 2.05 0.01
N TYR A 587 -3.68 2.10 0.04
CA TYR A 587 -2.83 1.43 -0.96
C TYR A 587 -2.91 -0.11 -0.93
N GLY A 588 -3.23 -0.73 0.22
CA GLY A 588 -3.54 -2.16 0.31
C GLY A 588 -4.73 -2.54 -0.56
N ALA A 589 -5.88 -1.89 -0.35
CA ALA A 589 -7.08 -2.05 -1.18
C ALA A 589 -6.86 -1.59 -2.64
N TYR A 590 -6.09 -0.51 -2.84
CA TYR A 590 -5.71 0.00 -4.16
C TYR A 590 -4.86 -1.01 -4.95
N SER A 591 -4.02 -1.81 -4.30
CA SER A 591 -3.26 -2.86 -4.99
C SER A 591 -4.20 -3.94 -5.53
N ALA A 592 -5.22 -4.34 -4.78
CA ALA A 592 -6.30 -5.20 -5.28
C ALA A 592 -7.12 -4.52 -6.39
N SER A 593 -7.31 -3.19 -6.34
CA SER A 593 -7.99 -2.42 -7.40
C SER A 593 -7.08 -1.95 -8.55
N LYS A 594 -5.77 -2.21 -8.53
CA LYS A 594 -4.91 -2.00 -9.72
C LYS A 594 -5.17 -3.09 -10.76
N ALA A 595 -5.72 -4.24 -10.34
CA ALA A 595 -6.35 -5.25 -11.20
C ALA A 595 -7.44 -4.67 -12.10
N THR A 596 -8.20 -3.69 -11.60
CA THR A 596 -9.28 -2.98 -12.32
C THR A 596 -8.81 -1.68 -12.98
N SER A 597 -7.65 -1.12 -12.60
CA SER A 597 -7.24 0.24 -13.00
C SER A 597 -6.35 0.35 -14.23
N SER A 598 -5.97 -0.76 -14.86
CA SER A 598 -5.40 -0.74 -16.22
C SER A 598 -6.42 -0.26 -17.28
N ALA A 599 -7.69 -0.14 -16.90
CA ALA A 599 -8.79 0.25 -17.81
C ALA A 599 -9.65 1.44 -17.33
N SER A 600 -9.69 1.75 -16.03
CA SER A 600 -10.60 2.77 -15.49
C SER A 600 -9.96 4.17 -15.37
N SER A 601 -10.64 5.14 -15.98
CA SER A 601 -10.46 6.56 -15.66
C SER A 601 -11.13 6.90 -14.32
N PHE A 602 -10.80 8.06 -13.75
CA PHE A 602 -11.23 8.52 -12.43
C PHE A 602 -12.76 8.65 -12.30
N SER A 603 -13.42 7.68 -11.66
CA SER A 603 -14.74 7.87 -11.05
C SER A 603 -15.06 6.76 -10.04
N GLY A 604 -14.66 6.95 -8.77
CA GLY A 604 -14.87 5.97 -7.69
C GLY A 604 -14.91 6.64 -6.32
N VAL A 605 -16.05 7.24 -5.96
CA VAL A 605 -16.26 7.81 -4.63
C VAL A 605 -16.54 6.66 -3.64
N TYR A 606 -15.74 6.56 -2.58
CA TYR A 606 -16.02 5.63 -1.48
C TYR A 606 -17.32 6.05 -0.76
N ALA A 607 -18.40 5.33 -1.03
CA ALA A 607 -19.67 5.48 -0.33
C ALA A 607 -19.58 4.87 1.08
N VAL A 608 -18.99 5.63 2.02
CA VAL A 608 -19.06 5.30 3.44
C VAL A 608 -20.52 5.40 3.88
N GLY A 609 -21.15 4.25 4.13
CA GLY A 609 -22.57 4.14 4.50
C GLY A 609 -22.85 4.74 5.88
N TYR A 610 -23.17 6.04 5.94
CA TYR A 610 -23.75 6.65 7.12
C TYR A 610 -25.17 6.13 7.36
N THR A 611 -25.35 5.30 8.38
CA THR A 611 -26.67 4.89 8.85
C THR A 611 -27.39 6.09 9.46
N GLY A 612 -28.44 6.55 8.79
CA GLY A 612 -29.19 7.74 9.20
C GLY A 612 -29.95 7.54 10.50
N SER A 613 -29.58 8.27 11.55
CA SER A 613 -30.42 8.50 12.73
C SER A 613 -30.87 9.96 12.73
N GLY A 614 -32.17 10.19 12.64
CA GLY A 614 -32.73 11.51 12.34
C GLY A 614 -32.75 12.46 13.54
N ILE A 615 -32.38 13.72 13.31
CA ILE A 615 -32.65 14.85 14.20
C ILE A 615 -33.32 15.94 13.35
N GLY A 616 -34.39 16.55 13.89
CA GLY A 616 -35.36 17.34 13.13
C GLY A 616 -34.87 18.69 12.61
N THR A 617 -35.60 19.22 11.62
CA THR A 617 -35.41 20.55 11.04
C THR A 617 -35.77 21.67 12.03
N GLY A 618 -35.07 22.81 11.96
CA GLY A 618 -35.23 23.90 12.92
C GLY A 618 -34.56 25.23 12.52
N LEU A 619 -34.69 25.66 11.27
CA LEU A 619 -34.19 26.97 10.82
C LEU A 619 -35.26 28.06 10.99
N GLY A 620 -35.18 28.81 12.09
CA GLY A 620 -35.92 30.05 12.29
C GLY A 620 -35.22 31.24 11.61
N SER A 621 -36.00 32.19 11.10
CA SER A 621 -35.50 33.35 10.36
C SER A 621 -35.24 34.57 11.25
N LEU A 622 -34.44 35.51 10.76
CA LEU A 622 -34.75 36.95 10.80
C LEU A 622 -33.83 37.77 9.86
N PHE A 623 -34.42 38.74 9.16
CA PHE A 623 -33.73 39.70 8.29
C PHE A 623 -33.47 41.02 9.02
N SER A 624 -32.42 41.76 8.64
CA SER A 624 -32.51 43.19 8.32
C SER A 624 -31.21 43.71 7.68
N ARG A 625 -31.23 44.94 7.13
CA ARG A 625 -30.21 45.52 6.25
C ARG A 625 -29.49 46.72 6.89
N THR A 626 -28.47 47.18 6.16
CA THR A 626 -27.82 48.53 6.14
C THR A 626 -26.52 48.65 6.94
N ARG A 627 -25.49 49.38 6.47
CA ARG A 627 -25.30 50.14 5.21
C ARG A 627 -23.80 50.17 4.84
N ASP A 628 -23.46 50.56 3.62
CA ASP A 628 -22.08 50.89 3.22
C ASP A 628 -21.54 52.10 4.01
N ASP A 629 -20.21 52.22 4.15
CA ASP A 629 -19.50 53.25 3.39
C ASP A 629 -17.95 53.09 3.30
N SER A 630 -17.41 53.81 2.31
CA SER A 630 -16.04 53.92 1.76
C SER A 630 -14.74 53.68 2.58
N LYS A 631 -13.66 53.37 1.82
CA LYS A 631 -12.21 53.44 2.14
C LYS A 631 -11.68 54.89 1.87
N PRO A 632 -10.38 55.28 2.01
CA PRO A 632 -9.17 54.46 2.23
C PRO A 632 -8.04 55.05 3.15
N ASP A 633 -6.91 54.32 3.12
CA ASP A 633 -5.51 54.80 3.13
C ASP A 633 -4.53 54.48 4.28
N LYS A 634 -3.30 54.23 3.80
CA LYS A 634 -1.99 54.00 4.46
C LYS A 634 -1.18 55.33 4.35
N PRO A 635 0.03 55.54 4.95
CA PRO A 635 1.05 54.52 5.17
C PRO A 635 2.11 54.67 6.30
N SER A 636 2.93 53.61 6.43
CA SER A 636 4.39 53.64 6.71
C SER A 636 4.93 54.07 8.09
N GLY A 637 6.11 53.50 8.41
CA GLY A 637 6.95 53.87 9.56
C GLY A 637 6.70 53.03 10.84
N GLY A 638 7.70 52.39 11.46
CA GLY A 638 9.07 52.10 11.02
C GLY A 638 10.06 51.99 12.18
N CYS A 639 10.88 50.93 12.20
CA CYS A 639 11.98 50.69 13.17
C CYS A 639 11.57 50.54 14.66
N LYS A 640 12.39 50.00 15.58
CA LYS A 640 13.43 48.94 15.61
C LYS A 640 13.86 48.80 17.08
N ARG A 641 14.09 47.58 17.59
CA ARG A 641 14.87 47.28 18.84
C ARG A 641 14.19 47.77 20.15
N ASN A 642 14.47 47.25 21.36
CA ASN A 642 15.17 46.02 21.78
C ASN A 642 14.81 45.62 23.25
N CYS A 643 15.29 44.44 23.65
CA CYS A 643 15.60 44.00 25.03
C CYS A 643 14.49 43.50 25.99
N LYS A 644 14.76 42.30 26.51
CA LYS A 644 14.26 41.65 27.76
C LYS A 644 15.00 42.28 28.99
N PRO A 645 14.95 41.76 30.25
CA PRO A 645 14.07 40.74 30.88
C PRO A 645 13.49 41.14 32.27
N GLY A 646 12.64 40.30 32.92
CA GLY A 646 12.26 40.54 34.32
C GLY A 646 11.37 39.49 35.07
N LYS A 647 12.01 38.63 35.86
CA LYS A 647 11.61 38.06 37.19
C LYS A 647 10.16 37.55 37.50
N LYS A 648 10.09 36.25 37.90
CA LYS A 648 9.15 35.63 38.89
C LYS A 648 9.59 36.01 40.35
N PRO A 649 9.00 35.57 41.52
CA PRO A 649 8.04 34.46 41.77
C PRO A 649 6.99 34.57 42.94
N GLY A 650 6.19 33.50 43.16
CA GLY A 650 5.45 33.17 44.41
C GLY A 650 3.92 33.40 44.38
N LYS A 651 3.06 32.77 45.22
CA LYS A 651 3.14 31.61 46.15
C LYS A 651 1.69 31.03 46.40
N LYS A 652 1.55 29.81 46.95
CA LYS A 652 0.29 29.11 47.38
C LYS A 652 -0.08 29.44 48.86
N PRO A 653 -1.18 28.95 49.53
CA PRO A 653 -2.27 27.99 49.20
C PRO A 653 -3.72 28.59 49.39
N GLY A 654 -4.87 27.90 49.50
CA GLY A 654 -5.30 26.49 49.31
C GLY A 654 -6.00 25.81 50.53
N ARG A 655 -7.26 25.32 50.43
CA ARG A 655 -8.02 24.55 51.47
C ARG A 655 -9.14 23.61 50.93
N LYS A 656 -9.77 22.80 51.82
CA LYS A 656 -10.76 21.68 51.64
C LYS A 656 -11.47 21.43 53.02
N PRO A 657 -12.38 20.44 53.28
CA PRO A 657 -13.40 19.69 52.47
C PRO A 657 -14.78 19.46 53.20
N GLY A 658 -15.71 18.65 52.62
CA GLY A 658 -16.84 17.94 53.31
C GLY A 658 -18.16 17.87 52.52
N LYS A 659 -19.24 17.16 52.91
CA LYS A 659 -19.45 15.70 53.21
C LYS A 659 -20.96 15.34 52.91
N LYS A 660 -21.36 14.04 52.83
CA LYS A 660 -22.75 13.52 52.54
C LYS A 660 -23.64 13.43 53.84
N PRO A 661 -24.89 12.84 53.93
CA PRO A 661 -25.73 12.02 52.98
C PRO A 661 -27.31 12.06 53.05
N GLY A 662 -27.99 11.29 52.17
CA GLY A 662 -29.32 10.64 52.40
C GLY A 662 -30.47 10.96 51.40
N LYS A 663 -31.66 10.31 51.39
CA LYS A 663 -32.04 8.86 51.29
C LYS A 663 -33.58 8.72 51.02
N LYS A 664 -34.03 8.12 49.87
CA LYS A 664 -35.27 7.31 49.52
C LYS A 664 -36.65 7.44 50.29
N PRO A 665 -37.81 6.83 49.87
CA PRO A 665 -38.34 6.35 48.55
C PRO A 665 -39.90 6.52 48.30
N GLY A 666 -40.42 6.05 47.14
CA GLY A 666 -41.84 5.59 46.92
C GLY A 666 -42.65 6.35 45.85
N LYS A 667 -43.71 5.83 45.19
CA LYS A 667 -44.29 4.45 45.04
C LYS A 667 -45.17 4.37 43.75
N LYS A 668 -45.50 3.16 43.26
CA LYS A 668 -46.43 2.83 42.13
C LYS A 668 -47.89 2.61 42.63
N PRO A 669 -48.98 2.42 41.82
CA PRO A 669 -49.16 1.64 40.55
C PRO A 669 -49.70 2.52 39.38
N SER A 670 -50.64 2.21 38.44
CA SER A 670 -51.60 1.10 38.14
C SER A 670 -52.08 1.11 36.66
N ASN A 671 -52.97 0.17 36.24
CA ASN A 671 -53.39 -0.11 34.85
C ASN A 671 -54.85 0.35 34.53
N ASN A 672 -55.20 0.58 33.25
CA ASN A 672 -56.09 -0.32 32.44
C ASN A 672 -56.48 0.20 31.02
N ARG A 673 -57.01 -0.71 30.19
CA ARG A 673 -57.63 -0.54 28.84
C ARG A 673 -59.08 -1.07 28.91
N PRO A 674 -60.04 -0.79 27.98
CA PRO A 674 -60.18 -1.60 26.74
C PRO A 674 -60.92 -0.93 25.52
N THR A 675 -60.93 -1.61 24.35
CA THR A 675 -61.99 -1.61 23.26
C THR A 675 -62.36 -0.30 22.50
N SER A 676 -62.94 -0.28 21.27
CA SER A 676 -63.22 -1.30 20.21
C SER A 676 -63.51 -0.64 18.83
N ASN A 677 -63.78 -1.50 17.81
CA ASN A 677 -64.56 -1.29 16.56
C ASN A 677 -63.90 -0.89 15.21
N LYS A 678 -64.38 -1.61 14.17
CA LYS A 678 -64.21 -1.57 12.69
C LYS A 678 -65.63 -1.29 12.07
N PRO A 679 -65.93 -1.09 10.74
CA PRO A 679 -65.67 -2.09 9.65
C PRO A 679 -65.76 -1.72 8.11
N LYS A 680 -65.41 -2.72 7.23
CA LYS A 680 -65.87 -3.03 5.83
C LYS A 680 -65.56 -2.06 4.64
N LYS A 681 -65.44 -2.47 3.35
CA LYS A 681 -65.40 -3.77 2.56
C LYS A 681 -63.96 -4.03 1.99
N LYS A 682 -63.54 -4.97 1.09
CA LYS A 682 -64.00 -6.08 0.18
C LYS A 682 -64.60 -5.82 -1.24
N VAL A 683 -63.75 -5.91 -2.28
CA VAL A 683 -63.94 -6.35 -3.71
C VAL A 683 -62.55 -6.94 -4.07
N GLU A 684 -62.32 -8.26 -4.24
CA GLU A 684 -62.61 -9.18 -5.38
C GLU A 684 -61.72 -8.96 -6.62
N GLU A 685 -61.15 -9.96 -7.30
CA GLU A 685 -60.87 -11.41 -7.01
C GLU A 685 -59.88 -11.96 -8.08
N VAL A 686 -59.52 -13.26 -8.03
CA VAL A 686 -58.75 -14.05 -9.03
C VAL A 686 -57.23 -13.76 -9.11
N VAL A 687 -56.43 -14.58 -8.38
CA VAL A 687 -55.69 -15.75 -8.92
C VAL A 687 -55.32 -16.67 -7.74
N GLU A 688 -56.06 -17.77 -7.54
CA GLU A 688 -55.76 -18.81 -6.54
C GLU A 688 -55.72 -20.20 -7.20
N GLU A 689 -54.59 -20.59 -7.79
CA GLU A 689 -54.32 -22.01 -8.11
C GLU A 689 -52.81 -22.35 -8.22
N ALA A 690 -51.94 -21.56 -7.57
CA ALA A 690 -50.47 -21.73 -7.66
C ALA A 690 -49.71 -21.58 -6.33
N VAL A 691 -50.42 -21.42 -5.20
CA VAL A 691 -49.81 -21.01 -3.91
C VAL A 691 -49.70 -22.18 -2.91
N GLU A 692 -50.63 -23.15 -2.91
CA GLU A 692 -50.66 -24.21 -1.89
C GLU A 692 -49.45 -25.16 -1.94
N VAL A 693 -48.81 -25.33 -3.10
CA VAL A 693 -47.59 -26.16 -3.25
C VAL A 693 -46.35 -25.47 -2.66
N LEU A 694 -46.37 -24.14 -2.46
CA LEU A 694 -45.22 -23.36 -1.96
C LEU A 694 -45.33 -22.96 -0.48
N ILE A 695 -46.50 -23.11 0.14
CA ILE A 695 -46.68 -22.87 1.59
C ILE A 695 -46.37 -24.12 2.42
N ALA A 696 -46.39 -25.32 1.83
CA ALA A 696 -46.06 -26.59 2.49
C ALA A 696 -44.59 -26.76 2.94
N VAL A 697 -43.71 -25.79 2.64
CA VAL A 697 -42.27 -25.79 3.02
C VAL A 697 -41.95 -24.66 4.03
N ALA A 698 -42.93 -23.82 4.39
CA ALA A 698 -42.72 -22.60 5.16
C ALA A 698 -43.08 -22.69 6.66
N LEU A 699 -43.77 -23.75 7.11
CA LEU A 699 -44.23 -23.91 8.51
C LEU A 699 -44.03 -25.35 9.01
N ALA A 700 -42.77 -25.72 9.23
CA ALA A 700 -42.38 -26.88 10.02
C ALA A 700 -41.10 -26.63 10.84
N THR A 701 -40.87 -25.38 11.25
CA THR A 701 -40.07 -25.12 12.45
C THR A 701 -40.99 -25.32 13.65
N GLU A 702 -40.86 -26.47 14.31
CA GLU A 702 -41.23 -26.58 15.71
C GLU A 702 -40.43 -25.51 16.50
N ASP A 703 -41.00 -24.95 17.56
CA ASP A 703 -40.20 -24.14 18.50
C ASP A 703 -39.21 -25.09 19.17
N ASP A 704 -37.97 -25.05 18.69
CA ASP A 704 -36.93 -25.99 19.09
C ASP A 704 -36.34 -25.57 20.44
N ASP A 705 -37.05 -25.92 21.51
CA ASP A 705 -36.70 -25.69 22.93
C ASP A 705 -35.40 -26.42 23.36
N ARG A 706 -34.65 -27.02 22.42
CA ARG A 706 -33.28 -27.48 22.66
C ARG A 706 -32.37 -26.25 22.91
N PRO A 707 -31.62 -26.21 24.03
CA PRO A 707 -30.74 -25.09 24.30
C PRO A 707 -29.65 -25.00 23.22
N SER A 708 -29.47 -23.78 22.71
CA SER A 708 -28.50 -23.42 21.68
C SER A 708 -27.15 -23.03 22.30
N ALA A 709 -26.04 -23.37 21.64
CA ALA A 709 -24.72 -22.91 22.04
C ALA A 709 -24.47 -21.44 21.61
N LYS A 710 -25.23 -20.96 20.62
CA LYS A 710 -24.97 -19.75 19.84
C LYS A 710 -25.11 -18.48 20.70
N GLY A 711 -23.99 -17.78 20.87
CA GLY A 711 -23.97 -16.49 21.56
C GLY A 711 -23.96 -16.54 23.09
N LEU A 712 -23.74 -17.72 23.69
CA LEU A 712 -23.35 -17.85 25.09
C LEU A 712 -21.93 -17.29 25.32
N TYR A 713 -21.62 -16.82 26.53
CA TYR A 713 -20.32 -16.24 26.88
C TYR A 713 -19.76 -16.81 28.18
N ASP A 714 -18.44 -17.00 28.21
CA ASP A 714 -17.68 -17.50 29.35
C ASP A 714 -18.40 -18.68 30.05
N LYS A 715 -18.78 -18.51 31.32
CA LYS A 715 -19.46 -19.51 32.15
C LYS A 715 -20.78 -20.03 31.58
N ASP A 716 -21.54 -19.21 30.86
CA ASP A 716 -22.82 -19.66 30.29
C ASP A 716 -22.61 -20.80 29.27
N PHE A 717 -21.46 -20.80 28.57
CA PHE A 717 -21.08 -21.88 27.66
C PHE A 717 -20.46 -23.09 28.38
N GLU A 718 -19.75 -22.87 29.50
CA GLU A 718 -19.19 -23.94 30.35
C GLU A 718 -20.30 -24.78 31.02
N ASP A 719 -21.32 -24.10 31.57
CA ASP A 719 -22.48 -24.74 32.19
C ASP A 719 -23.34 -25.44 31.13
N PHE A 720 -23.60 -24.78 30.00
CA PHE A 720 -24.26 -25.41 28.84
C PHE A 720 -23.56 -26.69 28.37
N LEU A 721 -22.23 -26.69 28.19
CA LEU A 721 -21.49 -27.89 27.81
C LEU A 721 -21.58 -29.00 28.87
N THR A 722 -21.59 -28.62 30.15
CA THR A 722 -21.74 -29.56 31.27
C THR A 722 -23.10 -30.25 31.24
N ASP A 723 -24.17 -29.51 30.97
CA ASP A 723 -25.54 -30.04 30.86
C ASP A 723 -25.71 -30.88 29.57
N HIS A 724 -25.16 -30.43 28.44
CA HIS A 724 -25.39 -31.04 27.12
C HIS A 724 -24.52 -32.30 26.86
N LEU A 725 -23.30 -32.35 27.39
CA LEU A 725 -22.44 -33.55 27.36
C LEU A 725 -22.74 -34.50 28.52
N GLY A 726 -23.38 -33.99 29.59
CA GLY A 726 -23.42 -34.60 30.90
C GLY A 726 -22.05 -34.60 31.59
N GLY A 727 -22.00 -34.55 32.92
CA GLY A 727 -20.76 -34.70 33.67
C GLY A 727 -20.66 -33.78 34.88
N LYS A 728 -19.52 -33.11 35.03
CA LYS A 728 -19.27 -32.06 36.03
C LYS A 728 -18.60 -30.86 35.35
N GLY A 729 -18.98 -29.67 35.79
CA GLY A 729 -18.30 -28.42 35.42
C GLY A 729 -16.91 -28.31 36.06
N SER A 730 -16.41 -27.07 36.17
CA SER A 730 -14.98 -26.85 36.37
C SER A 730 -14.35 -27.60 37.57
N PHE A 731 -13.17 -28.19 37.33
CA PHE A 731 -12.47 -28.99 38.34
C PHE A 731 -10.95 -28.86 38.26
N MET A 732 -10.28 -29.08 39.39
CA MET A 732 -8.83 -28.98 39.51
C MET A 732 -8.14 -30.36 39.40
N LYS A 733 -7.12 -30.45 38.53
CA LYS A 733 -6.25 -31.63 38.42
C LYS A 733 -4.83 -31.23 38.03
N GLY A 734 -3.81 -31.82 38.67
CA GLY A 734 -2.40 -31.54 38.34
C GLY A 734 -1.97 -30.07 38.52
N GLY A 735 -2.67 -29.30 39.36
CA GLY A 735 -2.45 -27.86 39.51
C GLY A 735 -3.05 -26.99 38.40
N ARG A 736 -3.86 -27.57 37.50
CA ARG A 736 -4.62 -26.84 36.47
C ARG A 736 -6.12 -27.01 36.68
N GLU A 737 -6.87 -25.99 36.31
CA GLU A 737 -8.34 -26.05 36.18
C GLU A 737 -8.68 -26.60 34.79
N PHE A 738 -9.73 -27.41 34.69
CA PHE A 738 -10.36 -27.85 33.45
C PHE A 738 -11.80 -27.37 33.47
N ASP A 739 -12.32 -26.92 32.33
CA ASP A 739 -13.60 -26.20 32.28
C ASP A 739 -14.79 -27.16 32.47
N GLY A 740 -14.62 -28.45 32.14
CA GLY A 740 -15.54 -29.53 32.52
C GLY A 740 -15.04 -30.93 32.16
N GLY A 741 -15.76 -31.98 32.58
CA GLY A 741 -15.41 -33.36 32.26
C GLY A 741 -16.45 -34.42 32.63
N VAL A 742 -16.43 -35.53 31.89
CA VAL A 742 -17.28 -36.71 32.08
C VAL A 742 -16.45 -37.99 32.06
N GLY A 743 -16.35 -38.68 33.21
CA GLY A 743 -15.48 -39.84 33.37
C GLY A 743 -14.03 -39.54 32.95
N ASN A 744 -13.59 -40.22 31.88
CA ASN A 744 -12.25 -40.11 31.31
C ASN A 744 -12.18 -39.14 30.11
N LYS A 745 -13.17 -38.27 29.90
CA LYS A 745 -13.23 -37.29 28.78
C LYS A 745 -13.33 -35.88 29.37
N TRP A 746 -12.24 -35.10 29.27
CA TRP A 746 -12.12 -33.77 29.88
C TRP A 746 -11.99 -32.70 28.81
N TRP A 747 -12.47 -31.48 29.06
CA TRP A 747 -12.50 -30.44 28.04
C TRP A 747 -12.16 -29.04 28.52
N GLU A 748 -11.87 -28.19 27.54
CA GLU A 748 -11.79 -26.74 27.63
C GLU A 748 -12.91 -26.11 26.80
N ALA A 749 -13.60 -25.10 27.32
CA ALA A 749 -14.66 -24.34 26.65
C ALA A 749 -14.14 -22.96 26.26
N LYS A 750 -14.28 -22.52 24.99
CA LYS A 750 -13.82 -21.19 24.56
C LYS A 750 -14.85 -20.48 23.69
N SER A 751 -15.45 -19.43 24.24
CA SER A 751 -16.64 -18.78 23.73
C SER A 751 -16.44 -17.32 23.30
N GLY A 752 -17.45 -16.80 22.58
CA GLY A 752 -17.61 -15.37 22.34
C GLY A 752 -16.41 -14.68 21.68
N THR A 753 -15.76 -13.77 22.41
CA THR A 753 -14.63 -12.98 21.86
C THR A 753 -13.25 -13.62 22.08
N TYR A 754 -13.15 -14.79 22.73
CA TYR A 754 -11.87 -15.40 23.11
C TYR A 754 -10.89 -15.48 21.94
N TRP A 755 -11.29 -16.07 20.82
CA TRP A 755 -10.40 -16.23 19.66
C TRP A 755 -9.98 -14.90 19.06
N MET A 756 -10.88 -13.91 18.95
CA MET A 756 -10.54 -12.58 18.45
C MET A 756 -9.50 -11.89 19.34
N ASN A 757 -9.58 -12.06 20.66
CA ASN A 757 -8.59 -11.53 21.60
C ASN A 757 -7.27 -12.32 21.55
N ALA A 758 -7.35 -13.65 21.38
CA ALA A 758 -6.19 -14.53 21.27
C ALA A 758 -5.40 -14.33 19.97
N LEU A 759 -6.09 -13.98 18.88
CA LEU A 759 -5.52 -13.56 17.59
C LEU A 759 -4.82 -12.19 17.68
N LYS A 760 -5.51 -11.18 18.25
CA LYS A 760 -4.99 -9.81 18.39
C LYS A 760 -3.73 -9.69 19.25
N HIS A 761 -3.40 -10.71 20.05
CA HIS A 761 -2.32 -10.68 21.01
C HIS A 761 -1.49 -11.97 20.99
N ARG A 762 -0.31 -11.93 20.33
CA ARG A 762 0.68 -13.02 20.28
C ARG A 762 0.92 -13.72 21.63
N ARG A 763 0.95 -12.96 22.74
CA ARG A 763 1.12 -13.49 24.10
C ARG A 763 -0.02 -14.44 24.52
N ILE A 764 -1.24 -14.20 24.06
CA ILE A 764 -2.40 -15.06 24.35
C ILE A 764 -2.37 -16.31 23.46
N PHE A 765 -1.96 -16.21 22.19
CA PHE A 765 -1.69 -17.38 21.35
C PHE A 765 -0.62 -18.31 21.97
N VAL A 766 0.53 -17.74 22.38
CA VAL A 766 1.61 -18.51 23.05
C VAL A 766 1.13 -19.08 24.40
N LYS A 767 0.33 -18.33 25.17
CA LYS A 767 -0.29 -18.84 26.40
C LYS A 767 -1.23 -20.02 26.11
N PHE A 768 -2.11 -19.91 25.11
CA PHE A 768 -3.00 -21.00 24.68
C PHE A 768 -2.21 -22.26 24.34
N GLN A 769 -1.15 -22.14 23.53
CA GLN A 769 -0.29 -23.28 23.17
C GLN A 769 0.29 -23.96 24.42
N SER A 770 0.81 -23.18 25.37
CA SER A 770 1.38 -23.67 26.63
C SER A 770 0.34 -24.33 27.54
N ASP A 771 -0.81 -23.67 27.75
CA ASP A 771 -1.88 -24.16 28.61
C ASP A 771 -2.51 -25.44 28.06
N MET A 772 -2.89 -25.47 26.78
CA MET A 772 -3.40 -26.67 26.10
C MET A 772 -2.41 -27.83 26.17
N GLY A 773 -1.12 -27.56 25.90
CA GLY A 773 -0.07 -28.58 25.96
C GLY A 773 0.11 -29.16 27.37
N SER A 774 -0.02 -28.33 28.41
CA SER A 774 0.05 -28.80 29.80
C SER A 774 -1.18 -29.59 30.24
N ARG A 775 -2.40 -29.19 29.81
CA ARG A 775 -3.64 -29.89 30.14
C ARG A 775 -3.77 -31.23 29.44
N LEU A 776 -3.40 -31.32 28.15
CA LEU A 776 -3.28 -32.60 27.43
C LEU A 776 -2.40 -33.60 28.18
N LYS A 777 -1.21 -33.16 28.63
CA LYS A 777 -0.30 -34.00 29.39
C LYS A 777 -0.93 -34.48 30.71
N ILE A 778 -1.54 -33.58 31.48
CA ILE A 778 -2.18 -33.92 32.77
C ILE A 778 -3.34 -34.91 32.58
N ALA A 779 -4.12 -34.79 31.51
CA ALA A 779 -5.18 -35.75 31.18
C ALA A 779 -4.62 -37.13 30.84
N GLN A 780 -3.61 -37.19 29.96
CA GLN A 780 -2.93 -38.42 29.57
C GLN A 780 -2.29 -39.14 30.78
N GLU A 781 -1.61 -38.41 31.67
CA GLU A 781 -1.05 -38.92 32.92
C GLU A 781 -2.10 -39.46 33.91
N ASN A 782 -3.39 -39.20 33.67
CA ASN A 782 -4.51 -39.68 34.48
C ASN A 782 -5.47 -40.62 33.72
N GLY A 783 -5.07 -41.10 32.53
CA GLY A 783 -5.89 -42.02 31.73
C GLY A 783 -7.13 -41.38 31.09
N ALA A 784 -7.13 -40.06 30.94
CA ALA A 784 -8.20 -39.28 30.33
C ALA A 784 -7.82 -38.70 28.95
N THR A 785 -8.80 -38.54 28.08
CA THR A 785 -8.70 -37.75 26.85
C THR A 785 -8.93 -36.27 27.15
N TYR A 786 -8.40 -35.41 26.28
CA TYR A 786 -8.53 -33.96 26.39
C TYR A 786 -8.85 -33.33 25.05
N GLU A 787 -9.91 -32.53 25.00
CA GLU A 787 -10.43 -31.89 23.79
C GLU A 787 -10.85 -30.44 24.05
N LEU A 788 -11.27 -29.72 23.01
CA LEU A 788 -11.73 -28.33 23.12
C LEU A 788 -13.09 -28.11 22.42
N TYR A 789 -13.98 -27.37 23.07
CA TYR A 789 -15.27 -26.94 22.54
C TYR A 789 -15.31 -25.43 22.31
N SER A 790 -16.00 -25.00 21.27
CA SER A 790 -16.14 -23.58 20.89
C SER A 790 -17.50 -23.28 20.28
N ASN A 791 -18.19 -22.24 20.77
CA ASN A 791 -19.46 -21.77 20.20
C ASN A 791 -19.31 -20.69 19.11
N VAL A 792 -18.07 -20.48 18.67
CA VAL A 792 -17.66 -19.54 17.62
C VAL A 792 -16.58 -20.22 16.76
N PRO A 793 -16.42 -19.85 15.47
CA PRO A 793 -15.43 -20.50 14.61
C PRO A 793 -14.00 -20.38 15.17
N ILE A 794 -13.32 -21.51 15.32
CA ILE A 794 -11.94 -21.59 15.78
C ILE A 794 -11.03 -21.19 14.62
N PRO A 795 -10.12 -20.19 14.76
CA PRO A 795 -9.28 -19.76 13.66
C PRO A 795 -8.26 -20.84 13.28
N GLN A 796 -7.95 -20.95 11.98
CA GLN A 796 -7.14 -22.05 11.45
C GLN A 796 -5.77 -22.22 12.14
N VAL A 797 -5.10 -21.14 12.55
CA VAL A 797 -3.82 -21.21 13.28
C VAL A 797 -3.91 -21.96 14.63
N PHE A 798 -5.09 -21.98 15.27
CA PHE A 798 -5.33 -22.78 16.48
C PHE A 798 -5.66 -24.24 16.13
N LYS A 799 -6.42 -24.47 15.05
CA LYS A 799 -6.68 -25.82 14.50
C LYS A 799 -5.38 -26.52 14.10
N ASP A 800 -4.50 -25.85 13.36
CA ASP A 800 -3.13 -26.29 13.02
C ASP A 800 -2.37 -26.80 14.27
N TYR A 801 -2.40 -26.02 15.36
CA TYR A 801 -1.72 -26.38 16.60
C TYR A 801 -2.35 -27.60 17.29
N MET A 802 -3.68 -27.63 17.41
CA MET A 802 -4.40 -28.73 18.05
C MET A 802 -4.24 -30.04 17.27
N ASN A 803 -4.32 -29.98 15.93
CA ASN A 803 -4.00 -31.11 15.05
C ASN A 803 -2.55 -31.60 15.23
N LYS A 804 -1.56 -30.69 15.28
CA LYS A 804 -0.15 -31.02 15.56
C LYS A 804 0.07 -31.61 16.96
N LYS A 805 -0.89 -31.49 17.88
CA LYS A 805 -0.85 -32.05 19.24
C LYS A 805 -1.78 -33.26 19.46
N GLY A 806 -2.60 -33.63 18.47
CA GLY A 806 -3.61 -34.67 18.64
C GLY A 806 -4.72 -34.29 19.63
N ILE A 807 -5.03 -33.00 19.77
CA ILE A 807 -6.14 -32.49 20.60
C ILE A 807 -7.38 -32.37 19.69
N PRO A 808 -8.45 -33.17 19.91
CA PRO A 808 -9.71 -32.99 19.18
C PRO A 808 -10.34 -31.64 19.51
N TYR A 809 -11.05 -31.06 18.55
CA TYR A 809 -11.82 -29.83 18.77
C TYR A 809 -13.19 -29.90 18.08
N HIS A 810 -14.16 -29.21 18.66
CA HIS A 810 -15.55 -29.19 18.20
C HIS A 810 -16.06 -27.75 18.10
N GLU A 811 -16.76 -27.45 17.01
CA GLU A 811 -17.36 -26.14 16.73
C GLU A 811 -18.88 -26.28 16.76
N TRP A 812 -19.50 -25.81 17.85
CA TRP A 812 -20.95 -25.90 18.10
C TRP A 812 -21.55 -24.52 17.85
N LEU A 813 -21.81 -24.21 16.58
CA LEU A 813 -22.08 -22.84 16.12
C LEU A 813 -23.56 -22.45 16.14
N ASP A 814 -24.44 -23.38 16.51
CA ASP A 814 -25.89 -23.27 16.43
C ASP A 814 -26.59 -23.45 17.79
#